data_AF-A0A2D8CK07-F1
#
_entry.id   AF-A0A2D8CK07-F1
#
_cell.length_a   1.000
_cell.length_b   1.000
_cell.length_c   1.000
_cell.angle_alpha   90.00
_cell.angle_beta   90.00
_cell.angle_gamma   90.00
#
_symmetry.space_group_name_H-M   'P 1'
#
loop_
_entity.id
_entity.type
_entity.pdbx_description
1 polymer ?
#
loop_
_entity_poly.entity_id
_entity_poly.type
_entity_poly.pdbx_seq_one_letter_code
_entity_poly.pdbx_strand_id
1 'polypeptide(L)'
;MKYQNINIFQPLLKKAFYGFMTLALSMFFMADGVSQQLAFPGAEGFGKYTSGGRGGEVYTVTNLDDSGEGSLRRGVEMEGARTIVFALSGTIELRTDLTIRNDSISIFGQTAPGDGIAISGRSTVISADNVIIQYVRFRPGDIGTGDLDGLDALWGRQNSDIIIDHVSMSWSIDEVGSFYDNTNFTLQWSILSESMYNSVHSKDEHGYGGIWGGAGATFHHNLLAHHTSRNPRFNGARYTTSPETEIVDYRNNVIYNWGFNSAYGGEDGNHNMVANYYKAGPATDDTDRILDADANDGSEWYIEDNYVEGYPDITADNWDGGVQNITELEEDLIRAIEPFEAPALESFETAEEAYLSVLEFAGATLPRRDTVDARIVHETRTGTATYGGGSYDGGGDNGIIDSQEDVGGWPELLSASVRIDTDGDGIPDDWENENGLDPDDAEDGKSIAGNGYSHLENYVHSIQTQGEFTPAPGTLALVSPVGKSSVSVQPEFIWESAVLAESYELEIRNGTSSSADIIYKTTVPDTMYLFPADTQLAGEETYFWRVRGKNGTGTGLWTGYEFFVTEMVTSTENGTDEPNDFTLSQNYPNPFNPTTNISYGLPQAAKVEIKVYDMAGREVAELVNRNQSAGRHTVQFDASSLASGVYVYRLTAVSGQAAGNIMYTLTRKMALIK
;
A
#
# COMPACT_ATOMS: atom_id res chain seq x y z
N MET A 1 -1.98 -42.14 95.79
CA MET A 1 -1.90 -43.59 95.52
C MET A 1 -3.03 -43.92 94.54
N LYS A 2 -2.68 -44.41 93.34
CA LYS A 2 -3.54 -44.90 92.23
C LYS A 2 -4.53 -43.89 91.60
N TYR A 3 -4.29 -43.56 90.34
CA TYR A 3 -5.36 -43.32 89.36
C TYR A 3 -5.19 -44.32 88.21
N GLN A 4 -6.28 -44.99 87.88
CA GLN A 4 -6.42 -45.78 86.67
C GLN A 4 -7.62 -45.23 85.89
N ASN A 5 -7.42 -45.21 84.57
CA ASN A 5 -8.40 -45.34 83.50
C ASN A 5 -9.41 -44.21 83.29
N ILE A 6 -9.18 -43.43 82.22
CA ILE A 6 -10.23 -43.16 81.22
C ILE A 6 -9.59 -43.20 79.82
N ASN A 7 -10.25 -43.95 78.95
CA ASN A 7 -10.09 -44.17 77.52
C ASN A 7 -11.54 -43.96 77.00
N ILE A 8 -11.93 -43.44 75.84
CA ILE A 8 -11.37 -43.42 74.47
C ILE A 8 -12.14 -42.33 73.67
N PHE A 9 -11.52 -41.90 72.56
CA PHE A 9 -12.05 -41.32 71.30
C PHE A 9 -11.94 -39.80 71.07
N GLN A 10 -11.11 -39.47 70.07
CA GLN A 10 -10.63 -38.17 69.60
C GLN A 10 -11.48 -37.58 68.44
N PRO A 11 -11.34 -36.27 68.13
CA PRO A 11 -12.48 -35.44 67.73
C PRO A 11 -12.43 -34.85 66.29
N LEU A 12 -13.61 -34.43 65.84
CA LEU A 12 -13.88 -33.43 64.80
C LEU A 12 -14.18 -32.06 65.46
N LEU A 13 -13.78 -30.99 64.75
CA LEU A 13 -14.34 -29.61 64.68
C LEU A 13 -15.05 -29.00 65.91
N LYS A 14 -14.61 -27.80 66.33
CA LYS A 14 -15.49 -26.71 66.81
C LYS A 14 -14.96 -25.31 66.46
N LYS A 15 -15.80 -24.56 65.74
CA LYS A 15 -15.77 -23.10 65.45
C LYS A 15 -16.36 -22.28 66.62
N ALA A 16 -16.03 -20.97 66.65
CA ALA A 16 -16.78 -19.82 67.20
C ALA A 16 -16.88 -19.71 68.74
N PHE A 17 -16.77 -18.57 69.45
CA PHE A 17 -16.80 -17.13 69.15
C PHE A 17 -16.39 -16.35 70.45
N TYR A 18 -16.21 -15.03 70.34
CA TYR A 18 -15.91 -13.96 71.34
C TYR A 18 -14.48 -13.40 71.21
N GLY A 19 -14.21 -12.16 70.80
CA GLY A 19 -15.06 -10.99 70.54
C GLY A 19 -14.59 -9.77 71.36
N PHE A 20 -14.27 -8.68 70.66
CA PHE A 20 -14.06 -7.30 71.11
C PHE A 20 -12.69 -6.85 71.69
N MET A 21 -12.13 -5.87 70.96
CA MET A 21 -11.30 -4.74 71.42
C MET A 21 -9.78 -4.80 71.19
N THR A 22 -9.38 -4.58 69.93
CA THR A 22 -8.29 -3.67 69.55
C THR A 22 -8.62 -3.06 68.19
N LEU A 23 -9.42 -1.99 68.22
CA LEU A 23 -9.71 -1.12 67.11
C LEU A 23 -8.66 0.01 67.15
N ALA A 24 -7.53 -0.17 66.47
CA ALA A 24 -6.57 0.90 66.21
C ALA A 24 -5.66 0.53 65.03
N LEU A 25 -5.83 1.28 63.93
CA LEU A 25 -4.85 1.51 62.87
C LEU A 25 -4.32 0.28 62.12
N SER A 26 -5.17 -0.29 61.26
CA SER A 26 -4.71 -0.70 59.93
C SER A 26 -5.31 0.29 58.93
N MET A 27 -4.64 1.43 58.73
CA MET A 27 -4.81 2.15 57.47
C MET A 27 -4.38 1.14 56.39
N PHE A 28 -5.37 0.60 55.68
CA PHE A 28 -5.12 0.09 54.34
C PHE A 28 -4.56 1.27 53.55
N PHE A 29 -3.26 1.27 53.31
CA PHE A 29 -2.77 1.87 52.08
C PHE A 29 -3.39 1.03 50.97
N MET A 30 -4.54 1.48 50.44
CA MET A 30 -4.81 1.23 49.04
C MET A 30 -3.72 2.03 48.32
N ALA A 31 -2.63 1.36 47.98
CA ALA A 31 -1.87 1.80 46.84
C ALA A 31 -2.84 1.63 45.68
N ASP A 32 -3.37 2.73 45.16
CA ASP A 32 -3.99 2.73 43.85
C ASP A 32 -2.94 2.14 42.91
N GLY A 33 -3.13 0.88 42.53
CA GLY A 33 -2.27 0.22 41.55
C GLY A 33 -2.54 0.91 40.23
N VAL A 34 -1.74 1.92 39.91
CA VAL A 34 -1.72 2.51 38.57
C VAL A 34 -1.26 1.39 37.64
N SER A 35 -2.16 0.92 36.78
CA SER A 35 -1.81 -0.01 35.69
C SER A 35 -0.65 0.59 34.91
N GLN A 36 0.33 -0.22 34.51
CA GLN A 36 1.43 0.24 33.67
C GLN A 36 0.85 0.85 32.38
N GLN A 37 1.38 2.02 31.99
CA GLN A 37 0.90 2.78 30.84
C GLN A 37 1.23 2.05 29.53
N LEU A 38 0.23 1.86 28.67
CA LEU A 38 0.46 1.30 27.33
C LEU A 38 1.29 2.26 26.47
N ALA A 39 1.92 1.72 25.43
CA ALA A 39 2.64 2.50 24.42
C ALA A 39 1.70 3.49 23.73
N PHE A 40 0.53 3.00 23.34
CA PHE A 40 -0.58 3.76 22.79
C PHE A 40 -1.88 2.96 22.99
N PRO A 41 -3.08 3.57 22.86
CA PRO A 41 -4.33 2.81 22.86
C PRO A 41 -4.33 1.75 21.75
N GLY A 42 -4.49 0.48 22.10
CA GLY A 42 -4.41 -0.65 21.15
C GLY A 42 -3.03 -1.32 21.04
N ALA A 43 -2.03 -0.85 21.79
CA ALA A 43 -0.76 -1.55 21.91
C ALA A 43 -0.93 -2.89 22.65
N GLU A 44 -0.49 -3.98 22.04
CA GLU A 44 -0.66 -5.33 22.56
C GLU A 44 0.65 -6.13 22.52
N GLY A 45 0.61 -7.39 22.98
CA GLY A 45 1.80 -8.23 23.01
C GLY A 45 2.84 -7.85 24.08
N PHE A 46 4.05 -8.40 23.93
CA PHE A 46 5.15 -8.20 24.87
C PHE A 46 5.71 -6.77 24.88
N GLY A 47 5.65 -6.04 23.75
CA GLY A 47 6.13 -4.67 23.59
C GLY A 47 5.12 -3.59 24.02
N LYS A 48 3.94 -3.97 24.51
CA LYS A 48 2.82 -3.03 24.74
C LYS A 48 3.05 -1.92 25.76
N TYR A 49 4.10 -2.01 26.57
CA TYR A 49 4.44 -1.00 27.58
C TYR A 49 5.63 -0.11 27.20
N THR A 50 6.14 -0.24 25.98
CA THR A 50 7.18 0.64 25.45
C THR A 50 6.73 2.10 25.53
N SER A 51 7.57 2.98 26.07
CA SER A 51 7.23 4.39 26.26
C SER A 51 7.72 5.30 25.13
N GLY A 52 8.68 4.82 24.33
CA GLY A 52 9.27 5.57 23.22
C GLY A 52 9.82 6.92 23.67
N GLY A 53 9.46 7.97 22.92
CA GLY A 53 9.84 9.35 23.16
C GLY A 53 8.95 10.14 24.12
N ARG A 54 8.02 9.49 24.85
CA ARG A 54 7.02 10.15 25.70
C ARG A 54 7.65 11.17 26.65
N GLY A 55 7.12 12.40 26.62
CA GLY A 55 7.57 13.52 27.44
C GLY A 55 8.97 14.05 27.13
N GLY A 56 9.57 13.59 26.05
CA GLY A 56 10.86 14.05 25.54
C GLY A 56 10.75 15.26 24.61
N GLU A 57 11.84 15.52 23.88
CA GLU A 57 11.90 16.60 22.89
C GLU A 57 11.07 16.26 21.65
N VAL A 58 10.45 17.26 21.04
CA VAL A 58 9.73 17.10 19.77
C VAL A 58 10.63 17.54 18.63
N TYR A 59 10.71 16.72 17.58
CA TYR A 59 11.48 17.05 16.40
C TYR A 59 10.63 16.88 15.14
N THR A 60 10.41 18.00 14.45
CA THR A 60 9.61 18.05 13.22
C THR A 60 10.49 17.91 11.99
N VAL A 61 10.25 16.87 11.21
CA VAL A 61 10.86 16.69 9.89
C VAL A 61 10.23 17.67 8.91
N THR A 62 11.05 18.48 8.25
CA THR A 62 10.64 19.61 7.40
C THR A 62 11.22 19.56 5.98
N ASN A 63 12.03 18.55 5.66
CA ASN A 63 12.46 18.26 4.29
C ASN A 63 12.65 16.75 4.06
N LEU A 64 12.79 16.37 2.78
CA LEU A 64 13.03 14.98 2.34
C LEU A 64 14.52 14.68 2.14
N ASP A 65 15.41 15.57 2.57
CA ASP A 65 16.85 15.34 2.42
C ASP A 65 17.29 14.19 3.34
N ASP A 66 18.24 13.38 2.88
CA ASP A 66 18.79 12.26 3.67
C ASP A 66 19.43 12.71 5.00
N SER A 67 19.96 13.93 5.04
CA SER A 67 20.70 14.44 6.20
C SER A 67 20.66 15.97 6.29
N GLY A 68 21.04 16.51 7.44
CA GLY A 68 21.03 17.95 7.72
C GLY A 68 19.84 18.39 8.55
N GLU A 69 19.78 19.68 8.86
CA GLU A 69 18.69 20.23 9.68
C GLU A 69 17.34 20.03 9.00
N GLY A 70 16.32 19.63 9.77
CA GLY A 70 14.99 19.31 9.24
C GLY A 70 14.84 17.93 8.59
N SER A 71 15.93 17.16 8.42
CA SER A 71 15.86 15.78 7.91
C SER A 71 15.43 14.79 8.99
N LEU A 72 14.86 13.65 8.59
CA LEU A 72 14.57 12.52 9.48
C LEU A 72 15.83 12.02 10.20
N ARG A 73 16.95 11.87 9.47
CA ARG A 73 18.21 11.38 10.03
C ARG A 73 18.69 12.22 11.19
N ARG A 74 18.62 13.55 11.06
CA ARG A 74 19.02 14.47 12.13
C ARG A 74 18.21 14.27 13.41
N GLY A 75 16.91 13.99 13.31
CA GLY A 75 16.03 13.68 14.44
C GLY A 75 16.32 12.30 15.05
N VAL A 76 16.51 11.28 14.21
CA VAL A 76 16.89 9.93 14.66
C VAL A 76 18.23 9.94 15.41
N GLU A 77 19.18 10.78 15.00
CA GLU A 77 20.51 10.90 15.63
C GLU A 77 20.53 11.78 16.88
N MET A 78 19.43 12.45 17.26
CA MET A 78 19.36 13.18 18.53
C MET A 78 19.50 12.24 19.73
N GLU A 79 20.12 12.75 20.79
CA GLU A 79 20.21 12.08 22.08
C GLU A 79 19.03 12.45 22.97
N GLY A 80 18.68 11.57 23.91
CA GLY A 80 17.56 11.75 24.83
C GLY A 80 16.22 11.27 24.26
N ALA A 81 15.23 11.24 25.14
CA ALA A 81 13.86 10.90 24.77
C ALA A 81 13.33 11.89 23.74
N ARG A 82 12.77 11.40 22.64
CA ARG A 82 12.31 12.26 21.55
C ARG A 82 11.19 11.67 20.72
N THR A 83 10.30 12.54 20.26
CA THR A 83 9.21 12.18 19.35
C THR A 83 9.43 12.86 18.00
N ILE A 84 9.47 12.06 16.94
CA ILE A 84 9.62 12.52 15.57
C ILE A 84 8.24 12.63 14.91
N VAL A 85 7.93 13.82 14.40
CA VAL A 85 6.71 14.15 13.65
C VAL A 85 7.07 14.75 12.29
N PHE A 86 6.10 14.84 11.37
CA PHE A 86 6.35 15.23 9.98
C PHE A 86 5.49 16.42 9.54
N ALA A 87 6.12 17.46 8.99
CA ALA A 87 5.45 18.62 8.39
C ALA A 87 5.31 18.50 6.86
N LEU A 88 5.56 17.32 6.29
CA LEU A 88 5.40 17.04 4.86
C LEU A 88 5.16 15.55 4.61
N SER A 89 4.69 15.23 3.40
CA SER A 89 4.72 13.86 2.86
C SER A 89 5.74 13.72 1.74
N GLY A 90 6.16 12.49 1.46
CA GLY A 90 7.13 12.21 0.41
C GLY A 90 7.96 10.97 0.70
N THR A 91 8.87 10.68 -0.24
CA THR A 91 9.85 9.61 -0.12
C THR A 91 11.21 10.19 0.22
N ILE A 92 11.78 9.77 1.36
CA ILE A 92 13.14 10.10 1.80
C ILE A 92 14.09 9.07 1.18
N GLU A 93 14.99 9.51 0.30
CA GLU A 93 15.98 8.65 -0.35
C GLU A 93 17.28 8.64 0.48
N LEU A 94 17.53 7.54 1.17
CA LEU A 94 18.71 7.37 2.00
C LEU A 94 19.98 7.15 1.17
N ARG A 95 21.11 7.75 1.59
CA ARG A 95 22.43 7.49 0.99
C ARG A 95 23.24 6.44 1.74
N THR A 96 22.99 6.33 3.04
CA THR A 96 23.52 5.28 3.92
C THR A 96 22.41 4.76 4.83
N ASP A 97 22.60 3.63 5.48
CA ASP A 97 21.58 3.09 6.38
C ASP A 97 21.17 4.12 7.44
N LEU A 98 19.88 4.18 7.74
CA LEU A 98 19.32 4.99 8.81
C LEU A 98 19.33 4.15 10.08
N THR A 99 20.36 4.31 10.91
CA THR A 99 20.46 3.57 12.17
C THR A 99 19.92 4.40 13.34
N ILE A 100 18.88 3.89 13.99
CA ILE A 100 18.38 4.38 15.27
C ILE A 100 19.32 3.88 16.37
N ARG A 101 20.24 4.73 16.82
CA ARG A 101 21.30 4.38 17.80
C ARG A 101 21.05 4.87 19.22
N ASN A 102 20.16 5.84 19.38
CA ASN A 102 19.87 6.46 20.67
C ASN A 102 18.48 6.02 21.12
N ASP A 103 18.40 5.48 22.33
CA ASP A 103 17.20 4.95 22.96
C ASP A 103 16.06 5.98 23.07
N SER A 104 14.87 5.49 23.41
CA SER A 104 13.70 6.30 23.77
C SER A 104 13.26 7.23 22.63
N ILE A 105 12.75 6.63 21.56
CA ILE A 105 12.29 7.34 20.38
C ILE A 105 10.91 6.86 19.94
N SER A 106 10.05 7.81 19.59
CA SER A 106 8.81 7.55 18.86
C SER A 106 8.90 8.17 17.46
N ILE A 107 8.49 7.45 16.42
CA ILE A 107 8.38 7.96 15.05
C ILE A 107 6.93 7.79 14.59
N PHE A 108 6.22 8.91 14.41
CA PHE A 108 4.79 8.91 14.11
C PHE A 108 4.51 9.39 12.69
N GLY A 109 4.51 8.48 11.73
CA GLY A 109 4.26 8.75 10.31
C GLY A 109 2.87 9.29 10.01
N GLN A 110 1.88 9.01 10.87
CA GLN A 110 0.50 9.51 10.75
C GLN A 110 0.38 11.03 10.90
N THR A 111 1.43 11.71 11.39
CA THR A 111 1.46 13.18 11.47
C THR A 111 1.73 13.87 10.15
N ALA A 112 2.28 13.15 9.16
CA ALA A 112 2.57 13.69 7.84
C ALA A 112 1.29 14.21 7.15
N PRO A 113 1.30 15.39 6.50
CA PRO A 113 0.14 15.89 5.75
C PRO A 113 0.08 15.29 4.34
N GLY A 114 -1.06 14.77 3.90
CA GLY A 114 -1.21 14.23 2.54
C GLY A 114 -1.07 12.71 2.51
N ASP A 115 -0.17 12.16 1.69
CA ASP A 115 -0.09 10.71 1.44
C ASP A 115 0.82 9.93 2.41
N GLY A 116 1.54 10.62 3.30
CA GLY A 116 2.43 10.04 4.30
C GLY A 116 3.89 9.98 3.89
N ILE A 117 4.68 9.22 4.65
CA ILE A 117 6.14 9.13 4.48
C ILE A 117 6.56 7.72 4.07
N ALA A 118 7.49 7.67 3.11
CA ALA A 118 8.24 6.48 2.76
C ALA A 118 9.75 6.71 2.89
N ILE A 119 10.48 5.67 3.22
CA ILE A 119 11.94 5.63 3.30
C ILE A 119 12.45 4.65 2.25
N SER A 120 13.45 5.06 1.47
CA SER A 120 13.96 4.31 0.33
C SER A 120 15.49 4.35 0.23
N GLY A 121 16.05 3.58 -0.70
CA GLY A 121 17.47 3.57 -1.05
C GLY A 121 18.38 2.75 -0.13
N ARG A 122 18.09 2.68 1.18
CA ARG A 122 18.89 1.94 2.18
C ARG A 122 18.02 1.36 3.30
N SER A 123 18.58 0.42 4.07
CA SER A 123 17.92 -0.12 5.27
C SER A 123 17.67 0.95 6.32
N THR A 124 16.58 0.76 7.07
CA THR A 124 16.46 1.32 8.42
C THR A 124 16.80 0.25 9.46
N VAL A 125 17.60 0.62 10.46
CA VAL A 125 18.15 -0.30 11.45
C VAL A 125 17.82 0.17 12.86
N ILE A 126 17.19 -0.69 13.66
CA ILE A 126 16.95 -0.47 15.09
C ILE A 126 18.13 -1.04 15.87
N SER A 127 18.89 -0.16 16.52
CA SER A 127 20.06 -0.47 17.36
C SER A 127 19.96 0.28 18.68
N ALA A 128 18.76 0.37 19.22
CA ALA A 128 18.38 1.16 20.39
C ALA A 128 17.20 0.51 21.11
N ASP A 129 17.08 0.77 22.40
CA ASP A 129 15.99 0.31 23.26
C ASP A 129 14.86 1.35 23.34
N ASN A 130 13.67 0.91 23.77
CA ASN A 130 12.50 1.77 23.99
C ASN A 130 12.08 2.53 22.72
N VAL A 131 11.64 1.80 21.69
CA VAL A 131 11.36 2.34 20.35
C VAL A 131 9.91 2.11 19.94
N ILE A 132 9.24 3.18 19.49
CA ILE A 132 7.91 3.14 18.87
C ILE A 132 8.03 3.62 17.41
N ILE A 133 7.51 2.85 16.46
CA ILE A 133 7.38 3.27 15.06
C ILE A 133 5.96 3.00 14.59
N GLN A 134 5.28 4.02 14.06
CA GLN A 134 3.95 3.88 13.49
C GLN A 134 3.79 4.55 12.13
N TYR A 135 3.02 3.93 11.23
CA TYR A 135 2.56 4.51 9.95
C TYR A 135 3.68 5.01 9.03
N VAL A 136 4.84 4.35 9.06
CA VAL A 136 5.97 4.61 8.16
C VAL A 136 6.09 3.48 7.13
N ARG A 137 6.52 3.82 5.91
CA ARG A 137 6.81 2.85 4.86
C ARG A 137 8.31 2.69 4.68
N PHE A 138 8.79 1.45 4.61
CA PHE A 138 10.19 1.10 4.38
C PHE A 138 10.30 0.32 3.07
N ARG A 139 10.88 0.94 2.05
CA ARG A 139 10.99 0.37 0.69
C ARG A 139 12.35 0.69 0.08
N PRO A 140 13.43 0.01 0.49
CA PRO A 140 14.77 0.38 0.07
C PRO A 140 15.04 0.20 -1.43
N GLY A 141 14.51 -0.86 -2.05
CA GLY A 141 14.75 -1.19 -3.46
C GLY A 141 16.21 -1.54 -3.78
N ASP A 142 16.50 -1.80 -5.05
CA ASP A 142 17.78 -2.31 -5.54
C ASP A 142 18.64 -1.30 -6.33
N ILE A 143 18.16 -0.06 -6.49
CA ILE A 143 18.88 1.03 -7.18
C ILE A 143 19.55 2.02 -6.23
N GLY A 144 19.64 1.69 -4.94
CA GLY A 144 20.25 2.52 -3.91
C GLY A 144 21.76 2.75 -4.10
N THR A 145 22.35 3.60 -3.26
CA THR A 145 23.79 3.84 -3.27
C THR A 145 24.56 2.87 -2.39
N GLY A 146 25.80 2.55 -2.76
CA GLY A 146 26.71 1.73 -1.94
C GLY A 146 26.55 0.22 -2.18
N ASP A 147 27.01 -0.57 -1.22
CA ASP A 147 26.81 -2.03 -1.23
C ASP A 147 25.41 -2.35 -0.71
N LEU A 148 24.59 -2.94 -1.57
CA LEU A 148 23.19 -3.27 -1.29
C LEU A 148 23.01 -4.76 -0.95
N ASP A 149 24.10 -5.53 -0.91
CA ASP A 149 24.04 -6.92 -0.47
C ASP A 149 23.56 -7.01 0.99
N GLY A 150 22.70 -7.99 1.30
CA GLY A 150 22.20 -8.19 2.66
C GLY A 150 21.22 -7.11 3.16
N LEU A 151 20.55 -6.37 2.27
CA LEU A 151 19.74 -5.23 2.63
C LEU A 151 18.30 -5.64 3.00
N ASP A 152 17.95 -5.41 4.28
CA ASP A 152 16.59 -5.51 4.78
C ASP A 152 15.83 -4.17 4.71
N ALA A 153 14.50 -4.19 4.59
CA ALA A 153 13.73 -2.94 4.61
C ALA A 153 13.75 -2.28 6.00
N LEU A 154 13.45 -3.06 7.03
CA LEU A 154 13.56 -2.68 8.43
C LEU A 154 14.02 -3.89 9.26
N TRP A 155 15.03 -3.72 10.10
CA TRP A 155 15.47 -4.79 10.98
C TRP A 155 16.01 -4.29 12.31
N GLY A 156 16.02 -5.17 13.29
CA GLY A 156 16.58 -4.90 14.62
C GLY A 156 16.70 -6.17 15.45
N ARG A 157 17.83 -6.31 16.15
CA ARG A 157 18.09 -7.45 17.04
C ARG A 157 18.89 -7.01 18.26
N GLN A 158 18.81 -7.79 19.34
CA GLN A 158 19.56 -7.54 20.57
C GLN A 158 19.20 -6.21 21.24
N ASN A 159 17.94 -5.78 21.10
CA ASN A 159 17.39 -4.60 21.74
C ASN A 159 16.18 -4.96 22.61
N SER A 160 15.69 -4.02 23.41
CA SER A 160 14.59 -4.21 24.34
C SER A 160 13.49 -3.16 24.20
N ASP A 161 12.26 -3.56 24.52
CA ASP A 161 11.08 -2.68 24.61
C ASP A 161 10.81 -1.99 23.26
N ILE A 162 10.36 -2.76 22.27
CA ILE A 162 10.10 -2.26 20.92
C ILE A 162 8.68 -2.61 20.51
N ILE A 163 7.98 -1.61 19.95
CA ILE A 163 6.69 -1.82 19.31
C ILE A 163 6.68 -1.14 17.94
N ILE A 164 6.34 -1.93 16.93
CA ILE A 164 6.19 -1.50 15.55
C ILE A 164 4.74 -1.78 15.16
N ASP A 165 4.02 -0.75 14.74
CA ASP A 165 2.58 -0.83 14.52
C ASP A 165 2.18 -0.10 13.24
N HIS A 166 1.31 -0.70 12.43
CA HIS A 166 0.84 -0.07 11.19
C HIS A 166 1.96 0.41 10.24
N VAL A 167 3.04 -0.35 10.09
CA VAL A 167 4.09 -0.04 9.11
C VAL A 167 3.93 -0.88 7.85
N SER A 168 4.44 -0.39 6.72
CA SER A 168 4.52 -1.18 5.49
C SER A 168 5.98 -1.36 5.09
N MET A 169 6.38 -2.59 4.82
CA MET A 169 7.74 -2.97 4.48
C MET A 169 7.71 -3.74 3.15
N SER A 170 8.55 -3.34 2.18
CA SER A 170 8.63 -4.03 0.89
C SER A 170 10.00 -3.87 0.22
N TRP A 171 10.24 -4.62 -0.85
CA TRP A 171 11.35 -4.40 -1.80
C TRP A 171 12.73 -4.46 -1.15
N SER A 172 12.96 -5.53 -0.38
CA SER A 172 14.26 -5.86 0.21
C SER A 172 15.07 -6.84 -0.67
N ILE A 173 16.36 -6.91 -0.39
CA ILE A 173 17.32 -7.78 -1.10
C ILE A 173 17.63 -9.05 -0.29
N ASP A 174 17.67 -8.99 1.05
CA ASP A 174 17.79 -10.20 1.92
C ASP A 174 16.43 -10.52 2.56
N GLU A 175 16.00 -9.78 3.59
CA GLU A 175 14.67 -9.94 4.21
C GLU A 175 13.84 -8.66 4.27
N VAL A 176 12.52 -8.75 4.18
CA VAL A 176 11.67 -7.56 4.31
C VAL A 176 11.69 -7.02 5.74
N GLY A 177 11.50 -7.89 6.74
CA GLY A 177 11.46 -7.47 8.14
C GLY A 177 12.03 -8.50 9.10
N SER A 178 13.21 -8.24 9.65
CA SER A 178 13.91 -9.15 10.58
C SER A 178 13.95 -8.61 12.01
N PHE A 179 13.27 -9.30 12.92
CA PHE A 179 13.12 -8.93 14.32
C PHE A 179 13.30 -10.15 15.21
N TYR A 180 14.54 -10.40 15.62
CA TYR A 180 14.89 -11.57 16.43
C TYR A 180 15.88 -11.20 17.53
N ASP A 181 16.05 -12.06 18.53
CA ASP A 181 16.92 -11.80 19.69
C ASP A 181 16.57 -10.49 20.44
N ASN A 182 15.36 -9.97 20.29
CA ASN A 182 14.89 -8.80 21.05
C ASN A 182 14.22 -9.24 22.35
N THR A 183 14.10 -8.35 23.33
CA THR A 183 13.33 -8.57 24.56
C THR A 183 12.12 -7.64 24.57
N ASN A 184 10.94 -8.13 24.94
CA ASN A 184 9.70 -7.33 24.94
C ASN A 184 9.42 -6.67 23.58
N PHE A 185 9.27 -7.49 22.54
CA PHE A 185 9.05 -7.02 21.18
C PHE A 185 7.59 -7.20 20.75
N THR A 186 7.05 -6.27 19.97
CA THR A 186 5.79 -6.46 19.24
C THR A 186 5.84 -5.86 17.84
N LEU A 187 5.42 -6.66 16.85
CA LEU A 187 5.05 -6.19 15.51
C LEU A 187 3.57 -6.46 15.30
N GLN A 188 2.80 -5.39 15.08
CA GLN A 188 1.36 -5.52 14.89
C GLN A 188 0.81 -4.70 13.73
N TRP A 189 -0.32 -5.15 13.18
CA TRP A 189 -1.08 -4.44 12.13
C TRP A 189 -0.21 -3.99 10.95
N SER A 190 0.80 -4.75 10.54
CA SER A 190 1.78 -4.31 9.54
C SER A 190 1.72 -5.14 8.26
N ILE A 191 2.15 -4.55 7.14
CA ILE A 191 2.29 -5.25 5.86
C ILE A 191 3.77 -5.50 5.59
N LEU A 192 4.12 -6.74 5.29
CA LEU A 192 5.39 -7.15 4.72
C LEU A 192 5.07 -7.77 3.37
N SER A 193 5.62 -7.21 2.30
CA SER A 193 5.32 -7.71 0.97
C SER A 193 6.50 -7.63 0.02
N GLU A 194 6.55 -8.53 -0.96
CA GLU A 194 7.44 -8.42 -2.13
C GLU A 194 8.92 -8.30 -1.74
N SER A 195 9.50 -9.41 -1.28
CA SER A 195 10.95 -9.58 -1.29
C SER A 195 11.43 -9.81 -2.73
N MET A 196 12.60 -9.27 -3.08
CA MET A 196 13.09 -9.32 -4.47
C MET A 196 13.99 -10.55 -4.69
N TYR A 197 13.50 -11.57 -5.40
CA TYR A 197 14.07 -12.91 -5.49
C TYR A 197 15.39 -13.01 -6.26
N ASN A 198 15.51 -12.38 -7.43
CA ASN A 198 16.75 -12.39 -8.20
C ASN A 198 17.29 -10.97 -8.38
N SER A 199 17.59 -10.32 -7.25
CA SER A 199 18.12 -8.96 -7.20
C SER A 199 19.65 -8.94 -7.05
N VAL A 200 20.22 -7.84 -6.54
CA VAL A 200 21.67 -7.59 -6.46
C VAL A 200 22.39 -8.33 -5.31
N HIS A 201 21.85 -9.46 -4.85
CA HIS A 201 22.36 -10.23 -3.71
C HIS A 201 23.56 -11.12 -4.08
N SER A 202 24.54 -11.23 -3.19
CA SER A 202 25.81 -11.96 -3.44
C SER A 202 25.69 -13.48 -3.38
N LYS A 203 24.61 -14.01 -2.77
CA LYS A 203 24.31 -15.45 -2.67
C LYS A 203 23.44 -15.98 -3.82
N ASP A 204 23.39 -15.28 -4.97
CA ASP A 204 22.45 -15.51 -6.07
C ASP A 204 20.99 -15.33 -5.60
N GLU A 205 20.04 -16.12 -6.13
CA GLU A 205 18.60 -16.07 -5.84
C GLU A 205 18.30 -16.02 -4.32
N HIS A 206 17.83 -14.85 -3.86
CA HIS A 206 17.59 -14.52 -2.45
C HIS A 206 16.55 -13.42 -2.33
N GLY A 207 15.76 -13.44 -1.27
CA GLY A 207 14.74 -12.44 -0.99
C GLY A 207 13.59 -13.10 -0.22
N TYR A 208 13.44 -12.77 1.06
CA TYR A 208 12.50 -13.46 1.95
C TYR A 208 11.65 -12.52 2.82
N GLY A 209 10.62 -13.07 3.47
CA GLY A 209 9.74 -12.31 4.36
C GLY A 209 10.48 -11.77 5.59
N GLY A 210 11.03 -12.64 6.43
CA GLY A 210 11.75 -12.20 7.63
C GLY A 210 12.23 -13.29 8.58
N ILE A 211 13.16 -12.94 9.48
CA ILE A 211 13.56 -13.77 10.62
C ILE A 211 12.97 -13.20 11.91
N TRP A 212 12.14 -13.97 12.61
CA TRP A 212 11.37 -13.52 13.77
C TRP A 212 11.70 -14.31 15.03
N GLY A 213 11.77 -13.66 16.19
CA GLY A 213 12.02 -14.32 17.47
C GLY A 213 12.32 -13.35 18.61
N GLY A 214 12.68 -13.88 19.78
CA GLY A 214 13.14 -13.09 20.91
C GLY A 214 12.64 -13.56 22.28
N ALA A 215 13.20 -12.92 23.31
CA ALA A 215 12.84 -13.10 24.70
C ALA A 215 11.51 -12.40 25.02
N GLY A 216 10.41 -13.04 24.65
CA GLY A 216 9.08 -12.44 24.63
C GLY A 216 8.90 -11.54 23.40
N ALA A 217 8.38 -12.12 22.32
CA ALA A 217 8.09 -11.43 21.08
C ALA A 217 6.69 -11.77 20.57
N THR A 218 5.89 -10.74 20.26
CA THR A 218 4.54 -10.91 19.70
C THR A 218 4.51 -10.43 18.25
N PHE A 219 3.89 -11.22 17.38
CA PHE A 219 3.64 -10.87 16.00
C PHE A 219 2.16 -11.16 15.71
N HIS A 220 1.34 -10.10 15.59
CA HIS A 220 -0.09 -10.29 15.36
C HIS A 220 -0.73 -9.33 14.35
N HIS A 221 -1.74 -9.80 13.64
CA HIS A 221 -2.47 -9.02 12.63
C HIS A 221 -1.58 -8.43 11.53
N ASN A 222 -0.50 -9.13 11.16
CA ASN A 222 0.34 -8.74 10.05
C ASN A 222 -0.06 -9.47 8.76
N LEU A 223 0.15 -8.84 7.61
CA LEU A 223 0.06 -9.47 6.30
C LEU A 223 1.48 -9.74 5.77
N LEU A 224 1.79 -10.99 5.48
CA LEU A 224 2.98 -11.41 4.75
C LEU A 224 2.55 -11.86 3.35
N ALA A 225 3.02 -11.18 2.31
CA ALA A 225 2.53 -11.43 0.96
C ALA A 225 3.64 -11.45 -0.11
N HIS A 226 3.60 -12.44 -0.99
CA HIS A 226 4.49 -12.53 -2.15
C HIS A 226 5.99 -12.64 -1.79
N HIS A 227 6.31 -13.64 -0.97
CA HIS A 227 7.69 -14.00 -0.62
C HIS A 227 7.95 -15.46 -1.01
N THR A 228 9.14 -15.80 -1.51
CA THR A 228 9.40 -17.20 -1.85
C THR A 228 9.52 -18.12 -0.62
N SER A 229 9.95 -17.58 0.52
CA SER A 229 10.16 -18.30 1.78
C SER A 229 10.29 -17.34 2.98
N ARG A 230 10.50 -17.89 4.19
CA ARG A 230 10.59 -17.21 5.49
C ARG A 230 9.36 -16.34 5.77
N ASN A 231 8.21 -16.99 5.93
CA ASN A 231 6.94 -16.34 6.26
C ASN A 231 6.39 -16.70 7.65
N PRO A 232 7.11 -16.45 8.77
CA PRO A 232 8.52 -16.07 8.89
C PRO A 232 9.46 -17.30 8.99
N ARG A 233 10.78 -17.08 9.00
CA ARG A 233 11.71 -18.04 9.64
C ARG A 233 11.78 -17.70 11.12
N PHE A 234 11.46 -18.64 12.00
CA PHE A 234 11.67 -18.47 13.44
C PHE A 234 13.15 -18.61 13.79
N ASN A 235 13.66 -17.70 14.62
CA ASN A 235 15.07 -17.65 15.00
C ASN A 235 15.46 -18.75 16.01
N GLY A 236 14.56 -19.01 16.96
CA GLY A 236 14.83 -19.86 18.10
C GLY A 236 15.84 -19.26 19.08
N ALA A 237 16.27 -20.05 20.06
CA ALA A 237 17.24 -19.69 21.10
C ALA A 237 18.71 -19.78 20.64
N ARG A 238 18.95 -19.69 19.33
CA ARG A 238 20.24 -20.04 18.70
C ARG A 238 21.40 -19.11 19.07
N TYR A 239 21.15 -17.83 19.31
CA TYR A 239 22.20 -16.81 19.37
C TYR A 239 22.37 -16.19 20.75
N THR A 240 21.33 -15.53 21.26
CA THR A 240 21.46 -14.76 22.52
C THR A 240 20.38 -14.97 23.55
N THR A 241 19.25 -15.56 23.17
CA THR A 241 18.21 -16.01 24.09
C THR A 241 18.51 -17.43 24.58
N SER A 242 17.72 -17.90 25.56
CA SER A 242 17.74 -19.30 26.01
C SER A 242 16.37 -19.92 25.77
N PRO A 243 16.24 -21.25 25.76
CA PRO A 243 14.94 -21.90 25.56
C PRO A 243 13.87 -21.36 26.51
N GLU A 244 14.21 -21.07 27.75
CA GLU A 244 13.26 -20.59 28.75
C GLU A 244 12.77 -19.15 28.51
N THR A 245 13.50 -18.37 27.72
CA THR A 245 13.15 -16.97 27.44
C THR A 245 12.66 -16.76 26.02
N GLU A 246 13.12 -17.54 25.04
CA GLU A 246 12.65 -17.53 23.65
C GLU A 246 11.19 -17.99 23.60
N ILE A 247 10.27 -17.03 23.67
CA ILE A 247 8.82 -17.22 23.68
C ILE A 247 8.25 -16.31 22.59
N VAL A 248 7.79 -16.94 21.51
CA VAL A 248 7.21 -16.26 20.36
C VAL A 248 5.70 -16.47 20.34
N ASP A 249 4.95 -15.38 20.29
CA ASP A 249 3.50 -15.38 20.14
C ASP A 249 3.11 -14.88 18.75
N TYR A 250 2.84 -15.82 17.84
CA TYR A 250 2.50 -15.56 16.44
C TYR A 250 1.02 -15.86 16.19
N ARG A 251 0.19 -14.81 16.13
CA ARG A 251 -1.27 -14.96 16.10
C ARG A 251 -1.98 -14.06 15.12
N ASN A 252 -3.09 -14.52 14.54
CA ASN A 252 -3.96 -13.68 13.70
C ASN A 252 -3.25 -12.99 12.52
N ASN A 253 -2.15 -13.54 12.02
CA ASN A 253 -1.49 -13.05 10.82
C ASN A 253 -2.14 -13.65 9.56
N VAL A 254 -2.00 -12.96 8.43
CA VAL A 254 -2.40 -13.45 7.11
C VAL A 254 -1.14 -13.74 6.29
N ILE A 255 -1.04 -14.95 5.76
CA ILE A 255 0.07 -15.41 4.93
C ILE A 255 -0.48 -15.68 3.54
N TYR A 256 0.04 -14.96 2.54
CA TYR A 256 -0.45 -15.04 1.17
C TYR A 256 0.67 -15.24 0.14
N ASN A 257 0.43 -16.14 -0.80
CA ASN A 257 1.27 -16.31 -1.99
C ASN A 257 2.75 -16.51 -1.66
N TRP A 258 3.06 -17.42 -0.74
CA TRP A 258 4.43 -17.85 -0.55
C TRP A 258 4.89 -18.66 -1.76
N GLY A 259 6.20 -18.77 -2.00
CA GLY A 259 6.78 -19.60 -3.06
C GLY A 259 6.93 -21.06 -2.63
N PHE A 260 8.19 -21.50 -2.55
CA PHE A 260 8.54 -22.88 -2.22
C PHE A 260 8.44 -23.22 -0.73
N ASN A 261 8.34 -22.24 0.18
CA ASN A 261 8.16 -22.51 1.61
C ASN A 261 7.34 -21.44 2.35
N SER A 262 6.66 -21.83 3.41
CA SER A 262 5.94 -20.94 4.34
C SER A 262 6.83 -20.58 5.54
N ALA A 263 6.50 -21.07 6.74
CA ALA A 263 7.26 -20.87 7.96
C ALA A 263 8.18 -22.06 8.29
N TYR A 264 9.32 -21.80 8.94
CA TYR A 264 10.28 -22.85 9.39
C TYR A 264 11.26 -22.31 10.44
N GLY A 265 12.14 -23.17 10.98
CA GLY A 265 13.16 -22.80 11.98
C GLY A 265 12.64 -22.95 13.40
N GLY A 266 13.15 -22.15 14.35
CA GLY A 266 12.71 -22.15 15.74
C GLY A 266 13.63 -22.91 16.69
N GLU A 267 14.89 -23.11 16.30
CA GLU A 267 15.86 -23.94 17.02
C GLU A 267 15.88 -23.65 18.53
N ASP A 268 15.57 -24.64 19.37
CA ASP A 268 15.52 -24.55 20.84
C ASP A 268 14.52 -23.52 21.42
N GLY A 269 13.55 -23.01 20.64
CA GLY A 269 12.59 -21.98 21.06
C GLY A 269 11.17 -22.50 21.35
N ASN A 270 10.33 -21.67 21.99
CA ASN A 270 8.92 -21.96 22.25
C ASN A 270 7.99 -21.05 21.44
N HIS A 271 7.03 -21.65 20.73
CA HIS A 271 6.24 -20.92 19.74
C HIS A 271 4.75 -21.20 19.89
N ASN A 272 3.96 -20.14 20.09
CA ASN A 272 2.52 -20.17 19.86
C ASN A 272 2.26 -19.74 18.41
N MET A 273 1.59 -20.59 17.63
CA MET A 273 1.19 -20.31 16.25
C MET A 273 -0.33 -20.48 16.15
N VAL A 274 -1.09 -19.41 16.38
CA VAL A 274 -2.53 -19.52 16.67
C VAL A 274 -3.39 -18.64 15.77
N ALA A 275 -4.46 -19.20 15.20
CA ALA A 275 -5.48 -18.44 14.49
C ALA A 275 -4.94 -17.57 13.33
N ASN A 276 -3.90 -18.02 12.63
CA ASN A 276 -3.39 -17.38 11.42
C ASN A 276 -4.14 -17.89 10.18
N TYR A 277 -4.23 -17.07 9.13
CA TYR A 277 -4.89 -17.40 7.87
C TYR A 277 -3.88 -17.64 6.75
N TYR A 278 -3.87 -18.85 6.19
CA TYR A 278 -2.97 -19.26 5.11
C TYR A 278 -3.74 -19.37 3.80
N LYS A 279 -3.31 -18.59 2.81
CA LYS A 279 -3.88 -18.57 1.47
C LYS A 279 -2.80 -18.76 0.41
N ALA A 280 -2.86 -19.90 -0.28
CA ALA A 280 -2.03 -20.11 -1.46
C ALA A 280 -2.35 -19.09 -2.56
N GLY A 281 -1.33 -18.69 -3.32
CA GLY A 281 -1.48 -17.82 -4.48
C GLY A 281 -0.75 -18.38 -5.71
N PRO A 282 -0.68 -17.61 -6.81
CA PRO A 282 -0.04 -18.04 -8.05
C PRO A 282 1.40 -18.55 -7.96
N ALA A 283 2.19 -18.14 -6.95
CA ALA A 283 3.57 -18.61 -6.76
C ALA A 283 3.70 -19.83 -5.85
N THR A 284 2.61 -20.26 -5.20
CA THR A 284 2.67 -21.25 -4.12
C THR A 284 2.83 -22.67 -4.64
N ASP A 285 3.96 -23.29 -4.27
CA ASP A 285 4.27 -24.68 -4.61
C ASP A 285 3.52 -25.65 -3.69
N ASP A 286 3.70 -25.46 -2.38
CA ASP A 286 3.04 -26.25 -1.35
C ASP A 286 1.90 -25.44 -0.75
N THR A 287 0.68 -25.82 -1.13
CA THR A 287 -0.54 -25.05 -0.84
C THR A 287 -1.19 -25.41 0.49
N ASP A 288 -0.68 -26.41 1.21
CA ASP A 288 -1.29 -26.93 2.44
C ASP A 288 -0.41 -26.82 3.69
N ARG A 289 0.80 -26.27 3.54
CA ARG A 289 1.77 -26.13 4.62
C ARG A 289 1.54 -24.93 5.52
N ILE A 290 1.41 -25.20 6.81
CA ILE A 290 1.49 -24.21 7.90
C ILE A 290 2.95 -24.04 8.35
N LEU A 291 3.65 -25.16 8.65
CA LEU A 291 5.03 -25.16 9.15
C LEU A 291 5.85 -26.28 8.49
N ASP A 292 7.04 -25.95 8.03
CA ASP A 292 8.11 -26.88 7.69
C ASP A 292 8.99 -27.11 8.94
N ALA A 293 8.78 -28.22 9.64
CA ALA A 293 9.36 -28.46 10.96
C ALA A 293 10.62 -29.34 10.91
N ASP A 294 11.50 -29.19 11.91
CA ASP A 294 12.61 -30.11 12.19
C ASP A 294 12.54 -30.59 13.64
N ALA A 295 12.19 -31.86 13.86
CA ALA A 295 12.06 -32.41 15.20
C ALA A 295 13.38 -32.63 15.96
N ASN A 296 14.53 -32.32 15.35
CA ASN A 296 15.85 -32.48 15.96
C ASN A 296 16.44 -31.17 16.48
N ASP A 297 15.76 -30.05 16.29
CA ASP A 297 16.28 -28.72 16.62
C ASP A 297 15.91 -28.23 18.03
N GLY A 298 15.13 -29.01 18.78
CA GLY A 298 14.72 -28.68 20.15
C GLY A 298 13.55 -27.68 20.25
N SER A 299 12.94 -27.32 19.13
CA SER A 299 11.78 -26.43 19.10
C SER A 299 10.52 -27.06 19.69
N GLU A 300 9.72 -26.25 20.41
CA GLU A 300 8.40 -26.64 20.88
C GLU A 300 7.31 -25.72 20.31
N TRP A 301 6.17 -26.31 19.95
CA TRP A 301 5.12 -25.68 19.15
C TRP A 301 3.72 -25.94 19.70
N TYR A 302 3.00 -24.86 20.00
CA TYR A 302 1.56 -24.87 20.18
C TYR A 302 0.90 -24.31 18.92
N ILE A 303 0.33 -25.19 18.08
CA ILE A 303 -0.25 -24.84 16.78
C ILE A 303 -1.72 -25.24 16.78
N GLU A 304 -2.62 -24.24 16.78
CA GLU A 304 -4.06 -24.43 16.88
C GLU A 304 -4.83 -23.31 16.16
N ASP A 305 -6.08 -23.59 15.78
CA ASP A 305 -7.04 -22.64 15.18
C ASP A 305 -6.60 -21.94 13.88
N ASN A 306 -5.47 -22.33 13.27
CA ASN A 306 -5.05 -21.77 11.99
C ASN A 306 -5.98 -22.27 10.87
N TYR A 307 -6.26 -21.38 9.92
CA TYR A 307 -7.11 -21.67 8.78
C TYR A 307 -6.27 -21.80 7.52
N VAL A 308 -6.44 -22.90 6.78
CA VAL A 308 -5.73 -23.15 5.52
C VAL A 308 -6.76 -23.24 4.39
N GLU A 309 -6.79 -22.23 3.51
CA GLU A 309 -7.83 -22.10 2.48
C GLU A 309 -7.80 -23.31 1.52
N GLY A 310 -8.93 -24.02 1.44
CA GLY A 310 -9.08 -25.22 0.61
C GLY A 310 -8.78 -26.54 1.32
N TYR A 311 -8.33 -26.52 2.59
CA TYR A 311 -7.91 -27.70 3.35
C TYR A 311 -8.68 -27.82 4.67
N PRO A 312 -9.93 -28.34 4.63
CA PRO A 312 -10.79 -28.40 5.81
C PRO A 312 -10.30 -29.36 6.89
N ASP A 313 -9.59 -30.43 6.53
CA ASP A 313 -9.04 -31.40 7.50
C ASP A 313 -7.89 -30.75 8.30
N ILE A 314 -6.94 -30.08 7.62
CA ILE A 314 -5.86 -29.30 8.25
C ILE A 314 -6.42 -28.12 9.07
N THR A 315 -7.47 -27.47 8.58
CA THR A 315 -8.13 -26.37 9.32
C THR A 315 -8.80 -26.89 10.60
N ALA A 316 -9.30 -28.13 10.59
CA ALA A 316 -9.93 -28.74 11.77
C ALA A 316 -8.90 -29.29 12.76
N ASP A 317 -7.74 -29.75 12.28
CA ASP A 317 -6.58 -30.18 13.07
C ASP A 317 -5.29 -29.79 12.33
N ASN A 318 -4.61 -28.75 12.82
CA ASN A 318 -3.44 -28.19 12.14
C ASN A 318 -2.27 -29.17 12.03
N TRP A 319 -2.26 -30.22 12.86
CA TRP A 319 -1.24 -31.27 12.83
C TRP A 319 -1.55 -32.37 11.80
N ASP A 320 -2.78 -32.45 11.27
CA ASP A 320 -3.18 -33.40 10.23
C ASP A 320 -2.70 -32.97 8.83
N GLY A 321 -1.39 -32.84 8.66
CA GLY A 321 -0.71 -32.51 7.40
C GLY A 321 -0.29 -31.05 7.23
N GLY A 322 -0.74 -30.14 8.10
CA GLY A 322 -0.30 -28.74 8.10
C GLY A 322 1.12 -28.53 8.64
N VAL A 323 1.55 -29.38 9.58
CA VAL A 323 2.94 -29.46 10.06
C VAL A 323 3.64 -30.57 9.31
N GLN A 324 4.69 -30.23 8.57
CA GLN A 324 5.29 -31.12 7.57
C GLN A 324 6.75 -31.45 7.88
N ASN A 325 7.28 -32.43 7.14
CA ASN A 325 8.66 -32.95 7.25
C ASN A 325 9.02 -33.62 8.58
N ILE A 326 8.01 -34.08 9.31
CA ILE A 326 8.14 -34.87 10.54
C ILE A 326 7.34 -36.17 10.44
N THR A 327 7.74 -37.18 11.21
CA THR A 327 6.96 -38.40 11.43
C THR A 327 6.00 -38.27 12.61
N GLU A 328 5.00 -39.16 12.71
CA GLU A 328 4.07 -39.20 13.85
C GLU A 328 4.78 -39.32 15.22
N LEU A 329 5.93 -39.99 15.30
CA LEU A 329 6.72 -40.09 16.53
C LEU A 329 7.49 -38.80 16.84
N GLU A 330 7.84 -38.03 15.81
CA GLU A 330 8.55 -36.76 15.92
C GLU A 330 7.59 -35.62 16.27
N GLU A 331 6.33 -35.70 15.82
CA GLU A 331 5.25 -34.81 16.25
C GLU A 331 5.12 -34.78 17.78
N ASP A 332 5.06 -35.95 18.42
CA ASP A 332 4.97 -36.08 19.89
C ASP A 332 6.15 -35.41 20.63
N LEU A 333 7.28 -35.17 19.96
CA LEU A 333 8.45 -34.53 20.57
C LEU A 333 8.37 -33.01 20.57
N ILE A 334 7.76 -32.42 19.55
CA ILE A 334 7.74 -30.96 19.36
C ILE A 334 6.37 -30.34 19.68
N ARG A 335 5.30 -31.14 19.73
CA ARG A 335 3.94 -30.65 19.97
C ARG A 335 3.72 -30.32 21.44
N ALA A 336 3.49 -29.04 21.72
CA ALA A 336 2.97 -28.57 23.00
C ALA A 336 1.43 -28.67 23.01
N ILE A 337 0.88 -29.18 24.11
CA ILE A 337 -0.57 -29.37 24.29
C ILE A 337 -1.27 -28.16 24.93
N GLU A 338 -0.50 -27.22 25.47
CA GLU A 338 -0.99 -25.98 26.07
C GLU A 338 -0.15 -24.82 25.51
N PRO A 339 -0.73 -23.62 25.33
CA PRO A 339 0.01 -22.48 24.85
C PRO A 339 1.07 -22.05 25.86
N PHE A 340 2.21 -21.59 25.35
CA PHE A 340 3.23 -20.91 26.14
C PHE A 340 2.68 -19.58 26.68
N GLU A 341 3.13 -19.17 27.86
CA GLU A 341 2.63 -17.97 28.53
C GLU A 341 3.00 -16.71 27.74
N ALA A 342 1.98 -16.05 27.17
CA ALA A 342 2.11 -14.80 26.45
C ALA A 342 1.02 -13.80 26.92
N PRO A 343 1.24 -12.48 26.76
CA PRO A 343 0.21 -11.48 27.04
C PRO A 343 -1.06 -11.76 26.23
N ALA A 344 -2.22 -11.75 26.90
CA ALA A 344 -3.50 -11.87 26.20
C ALA A 344 -3.68 -10.68 25.24
N LEU A 345 -4.21 -10.99 24.05
CA LEU A 345 -4.65 -10.01 23.06
C LEU A 345 -6.15 -9.72 23.31
N GLU A 346 -6.48 -8.47 23.62
CA GLU A 346 -7.85 -7.96 23.63
C GLU A 346 -8.45 -7.98 22.22
N SER A 347 -7.62 -7.88 21.18
CA SER A 347 -8.03 -7.96 19.77
C SER A 347 -8.07 -9.39 19.21
N PHE A 348 -8.02 -10.44 20.04
CA PHE A 348 -8.01 -11.82 19.52
C PHE A 348 -9.25 -12.12 18.67
N GLU A 349 -9.02 -12.63 17.47
CA GLU A 349 -10.03 -12.94 16.47
C GLU A 349 -9.91 -14.42 16.04
N THR A 350 -10.95 -14.98 15.41
CA THR A 350 -10.77 -16.21 14.62
C THR A 350 -9.88 -15.92 13.40
N ALA A 351 -9.24 -16.93 12.80
CA ALA A 351 -8.40 -16.74 11.62
C ALA A 351 -9.15 -16.08 10.44
N GLU A 352 -10.42 -16.42 10.24
CA GLU A 352 -11.27 -15.84 9.18
C GLU A 352 -11.65 -14.38 9.47
N GLU A 353 -11.87 -14.01 10.74
CA GLU A 353 -12.11 -12.62 11.14
C GLU A 353 -10.81 -11.80 11.00
N ALA A 354 -9.69 -12.34 11.47
CA ALA A 354 -8.36 -11.76 11.31
C ALA A 354 -8.02 -11.51 9.84
N TYR A 355 -8.39 -12.42 8.93
CA TYR A 355 -8.24 -12.20 7.50
C TYR A 355 -8.92 -10.92 7.01
N LEU A 356 -10.15 -10.66 7.45
CA LEU A 356 -10.88 -9.45 7.07
C LEU A 356 -10.27 -8.20 7.72
N SER A 357 -9.95 -8.26 9.01
CA SER A 357 -9.38 -7.16 9.77
C SER A 357 -8.00 -6.76 9.27
N VAL A 358 -7.12 -7.72 9.00
CA VAL A 358 -5.77 -7.47 8.47
C VAL A 358 -5.82 -6.81 7.10
N LEU A 359 -6.67 -7.29 6.19
CA LEU A 359 -6.81 -6.67 4.87
C LEU A 359 -7.36 -5.25 4.92
N GLU A 360 -8.12 -4.91 5.96
CA GLU A 360 -8.65 -3.56 6.13
C GLU A 360 -7.62 -2.63 6.78
N PHE A 361 -7.04 -3.05 7.90
CA PHE A 361 -6.33 -2.16 8.82
C PHE A 361 -4.81 -2.23 8.71
N ALA A 362 -4.22 -3.36 8.29
CA ALA A 362 -2.78 -3.53 8.35
C ALA A 362 -2.01 -2.62 7.37
N GLY A 363 -0.81 -2.20 7.76
CA GLY A 363 0.10 -1.34 7.00
C GLY A 363 0.00 0.13 7.38
N ALA A 364 0.80 0.96 6.71
CA ALA A 364 0.76 2.41 6.82
C ALA A 364 -0.52 2.95 6.17
N THR A 365 -1.65 2.86 6.88
CA THR A 365 -2.98 3.26 6.43
C THR A 365 -3.29 4.72 6.72
N LEU A 366 -2.52 5.36 7.60
CA LEU A 366 -2.58 6.80 7.87
C LEU A 366 -1.34 7.53 7.32
N PRO A 367 -1.54 8.77 6.84
CA PRO A 367 -2.82 9.46 6.66
C PRO A 367 -3.70 8.81 5.57
N ARG A 368 -3.09 7.96 4.75
CA ARG A 368 -3.76 7.18 3.72
C ARG A 368 -2.91 5.98 3.32
N ARG A 369 -3.53 4.83 3.00
CA ARG A 369 -2.90 3.68 2.31
C ARG A 369 -2.41 4.11 0.91
N ASP A 370 -1.27 3.61 0.47
CA ASP A 370 -0.75 3.89 -0.88
C ASP A 370 -1.13 2.82 -1.91
N THR A 371 -0.65 3.01 -3.13
CA THR A 371 -0.99 2.17 -4.28
C THR A 371 -0.36 0.78 -4.24
N VAL A 372 0.77 0.62 -3.53
CA VAL A 372 1.45 -0.66 -3.38
C VAL A 372 0.67 -1.51 -2.39
N ASP A 373 0.47 -1.02 -1.17
CA ASP A 373 -0.21 -1.77 -0.12
C ASP A 373 -1.64 -2.14 -0.53
N ALA A 374 -2.31 -1.24 -1.25
CA ALA A 374 -3.64 -1.52 -1.76
C ALA A 374 -3.70 -2.60 -2.85
N ARG A 375 -2.67 -2.67 -3.71
CA ARG A 375 -2.54 -3.77 -4.65
C ARG A 375 -2.38 -5.08 -3.88
N ILE A 376 -1.46 -5.12 -2.90
CA ILE A 376 -1.19 -6.32 -2.10
C ILE A 376 -2.45 -6.80 -1.37
N VAL A 377 -3.21 -5.87 -0.77
CA VAL A 377 -4.51 -6.19 -0.14
C VAL A 377 -5.51 -6.72 -1.16
N HIS A 378 -5.60 -6.09 -2.34
CA HIS A 378 -6.49 -6.54 -3.41
C HIS A 378 -6.14 -7.95 -3.89
N GLU A 379 -4.86 -8.20 -4.15
CA GLU A 379 -4.31 -9.48 -4.61
C GLU A 379 -4.53 -10.60 -3.60
N THR A 380 -4.29 -10.32 -2.32
CA THR A 380 -4.60 -11.25 -1.22
C THR A 380 -6.10 -11.54 -1.16
N ARG A 381 -6.94 -10.53 -1.39
CA ARG A 381 -8.40 -10.70 -1.42
C ARG A 381 -8.85 -11.58 -2.57
N THR A 382 -8.33 -11.35 -3.77
CA THR A 382 -8.75 -12.04 -5.00
C THR A 382 -8.01 -13.34 -5.27
N GLY A 383 -6.92 -13.63 -4.56
CA GLY A 383 -6.08 -14.81 -4.83
C GLY A 383 -5.34 -14.67 -6.16
N THR A 384 -4.96 -13.46 -6.55
CA THR A 384 -4.24 -13.16 -7.79
C THR A 384 -2.89 -12.52 -7.54
N ALA A 385 -2.06 -12.40 -8.58
CA ALA A 385 -0.89 -11.54 -8.60
C ALA A 385 -0.89 -10.77 -9.93
N THR A 386 -0.58 -9.48 -9.88
CA THR A 386 -0.60 -8.59 -11.05
C THR A 386 0.76 -8.52 -11.74
N TYR A 387 1.85 -8.75 -11.01
CA TYR A 387 3.23 -8.56 -11.47
C TYR A 387 4.12 -9.74 -11.06
N GLY A 388 5.31 -9.84 -11.66
CA GLY A 388 6.39 -10.74 -11.28
C GLY A 388 7.68 -10.40 -12.03
N GLY A 389 8.84 -10.77 -11.49
CA GLY A 389 10.18 -10.44 -12.03
C GLY A 389 10.62 -11.35 -13.18
N GLY A 390 9.93 -12.48 -13.35
CA GLY A 390 10.17 -13.40 -14.46
C GLY A 390 11.29 -14.42 -14.22
N SER A 391 12.06 -14.31 -13.13
CA SER A 391 13.07 -15.31 -12.77
C SER A 391 12.49 -16.52 -12.01
N TYR A 392 11.48 -16.31 -11.16
CA TYR A 392 10.90 -17.36 -10.32
C TYR A 392 9.95 -18.28 -11.10
N ASP A 393 10.11 -19.60 -10.91
CA ASP A 393 9.31 -20.71 -11.45
C ASP A 393 8.85 -20.56 -12.91
N GLY A 394 9.81 -20.37 -13.83
CA GLY A 394 9.52 -20.29 -15.27
C GLY A 394 8.91 -18.96 -15.74
N GLY A 395 8.79 -17.99 -14.83
CA GLY A 395 8.40 -16.60 -15.08
C GLY A 395 6.89 -16.35 -15.19
N GLY A 396 6.50 -15.07 -15.25
CA GLY A 396 5.10 -14.62 -15.33
C GLY A 396 4.67 -13.79 -14.11
N ASP A 397 3.41 -13.37 -14.12
CA ASP A 397 2.81 -12.54 -13.07
C ASP A 397 2.38 -13.41 -11.87
N ASN A 398 3.36 -13.84 -11.07
CA ASN A 398 3.15 -14.72 -9.91
C ASN A 398 3.34 -14.02 -8.55
N GLY A 399 3.67 -12.73 -8.56
CA GLY A 399 3.89 -11.89 -7.37
C GLY A 399 5.32 -11.86 -6.88
N ILE A 400 6.18 -12.78 -7.33
CA ILE A 400 7.59 -12.80 -6.95
C ILE A 400 8.35 -11.89 -7.91
N ILE A 401 8.87 -10.78 -7.38
CA ILE A 401 9.57 -9.74 -8.15
C ILE A 401 11.09 -9.91 -8.05
N ASP A 402 11.83 -9.29 -8.98
CA ASP A 402 13.30 -9.24 -8.99
C ASP A 402 13.82 -7.84 -8.69
N SER A 403 12.99 -6.82 -8.93
CA SER A 403 13.25 -5.42 -8.64
C SER A 403 11.95 -4.69 -8.33
N GLN A 404 12.01 -3.61 -7.55
CA GLN A 404 10.87 -2.67 -7.43
C GLN A 404 10.43 -2.12 -8.80
N GLU A 405 11.30 -2.11 -9.82
CA GLU A 405 10.95 -1.67 -11.16
C GLU A 405 9.89 -2.58 -11.82
N ASP A 406 9.83 -3.86 -11.46
CA ASP A 406 8.83 -4.82 -11.97
C ASP A 406 7.39 -4.42 -11.61
N VAL A 407 7.25 -3.67 -10.52
CA VAL A 407 5.99 -3.18 -9.98
C VAL A 407 5.79 -1.67 -10.14
N GLY A 408 6.66 -1.03 -10.93
CA GLY A 408 6.58 0.39 -11.29
C GLY A 408 7.37 1.35 -10.39
N GLY A 409 8.09 0.85 -9.40
CA GLY A 409 8.89 1.64 -8.46
C GLY A 409 8.06 2.40 -7.43
N TRP A 410 8.71 3.33 -6.71
CA TRP A 410 8.07 4.10 -5.64
C TRP A 410 6.91 4.95 -6.13
N PRO A 411 5.73 4.86 -5.48
CA PRO A 411 4.65 5.80 -5.71
C PRO A 411 5.08 7.23 -5.39
N GLU A 412 4.57 8.20 -6.14
CA GLU A 412 4.68 9.60 -5.76
C GLU A 412 3.75 9.87 -4.57
N LEU A 413 4.32 10.28 -3.43
CA LEU A 413 3.58 10.65 -2.22
C LEU A 413 3.45 12.17 -2.18
N LEU A 414 2.23 12.69 -2.31
CA LEU A 414 1.96 14.12 -2.38
C LEU A 414 1.74 14.70 -0.98
N SER A 415 2.41 15.82 -0.72
CA SER A 415 2.20 16.60 0.50
C SER A 415 0.95 17.46 0.41
N ALA A 416 0.12 17.43 1.45
CA ALA A 416 -0.98 18.38 1.62
C ALA A 416 -0.51 19.65 2.34
N SER A 417 -1.42 20.61 2.50
CA SER A 417 -1.19 21.78 3.35
C SER A 417 -1.00 21.36 4.80
N VAL A 418 0.09 21.83 5.40
CA VAL A 418 0.39 21.62 6.82
C VAL A 418 -0.61 22.42 7.66
N ARG A 419 -1.10 21.82 8.75
CA ARG A 419 -1.83 22.57 9.78
C ARG A 419 -0.86 23.50 10.50
N ILE A 420 -1.33 24.65 10.94
CA ILE A 420 -0.47 25.62 11.65
C ILE A 420 -0.17 25.05 13.03
N ASP A 421 1.10 25.05 13.39
CA ASP A 421 1.69 24.73 14.69
C ASP A 421 2.65 25.91 14.96
N THR A 422 2.23 26.82 15.83
CA THR A 422 2.84 28.14 16.02
C THR A 422 4.11 28.07 16.87
N ASP A 423 4.15 27.19 17.87
CA ASP A 423 5.25 27.07 18.83
C ASP A 423 6.21 25.90 18.53
N GLY A 424 5.82 24.99 17.62
CA GLY A 424 6.63 23.89 17.13
C GLY A 424 6.63 22.66 18.04
N ASP A 425 5.61 22.48 18.87
CA ASP A 425 5.49 21.34 19.78
C ASP A 425 4.94 20.05 19.13
N GLY A 426 4.65 20.10 17.82
CA GLY A 426 4.13 18.99 17.04
C GLY A 426 2.61 18.84 17.09
N ILE A 427 1.90 19.71 17.79
CA ILE A 427 0.45 19.78 17.87
C ILE A 427 -0.06 20.98 17.06
N PRO A 428 -1.08 20.81 16.22
CA PRO A 428 -1.70 21.93 15.54
C PRO A 428 -2.47 22.87 16.48
N ASP A 429 -2.35 24.19 16.26
CA ASP A 429 -2.99 25.25 17.05
C ASP A 429 -4.50 25.00 17.24
N ASP A 430 -5.18 24.53 16.20
CA ASP A 430 -6.62 24.27 16.24
C ASP A 430 -6.97 23.11 17.17
N TRP A 431 -6.15 22.05 17.21
CA TRP A 431 -6.32 20.96 18.16
C TRP A 431 -6.03 21.41 19.60
N GLU A 432 -4.99 22.21 19.80
CA GLU A 432 -4.66 22.76 21.11
C GLU A 432 -5.79 23.61 21.70
N ASN A 433 -6.31 24.55 20.90
CA ASN A 433 -7.46 25.37 21.28
C ASN A 433 -8.70 24.52 21.65
N GLU A 434 -8.95 23.43 20.90
CA GLU A 434 -10.05 22.50 21.17
C GLU A 434 -9.86 21.70 22.47
N ASN A 435 -8.61 21.45 22.88
CA ASN A 435 -8.26 20.67 24.05
C ASN A 435 -7.81 21.51 25.27
N GLY A 436 -7.88 22.84 25.15
CA GLY A 436 -7.61 23.78 26.24
C GLY A 436 -6.12 24.01 26.54
N LEU A 437 -5.27 23.84 25.53
CA LEU A 437 -3.84 24.13 25.52
C LEU A 437 -3.57 25.54 24.95
N ASP A 438 -2.35 26.05 25.12
CA ASP A 438 -1.93 27.38 24.67
C ASP A 438 -1.02 27.26 23.43
N PRO A 439 -1.49 27.63 22.21
CA PRO A 439 -0.72 27.48 20.97
C PRO A 439 0.59 28.28 20.86
N ASP A 440 0.94 29.02 21.90
CA ASP A 440 2.19 29.77 22.02
C ASP A 440 3.15 29.15 23.09
N ASP A 441 2.82 28.01 23.71
CA ASP A 441 3.59 27.33 24.78
C ASP A 441 4.10 25.92 24.39
N ALA A 442 5.31 25.88 23.81
CA ALA A 442 5.90 24.63 23.32
C ALA A 442 6.16 23.54 24.38
N GLU A 443 5.94 23.83 25.66
CA GLU A 443 5.98 22.82 26.72
C GLU A 443 4.72 21.94 26.75
N ASP A 444 3.62 22.38 26.15
CA ASP A 444 2.34 21.67 26.15
C ASP A 444 2.50 20.27 25.53
N GLY A 445 3.12 20.16 24.34
CA GLY A 445 3.30 18.90 23.63
C GLY A 445 3.97 17.77 24.41
N LYS A 446 5.01 18.09 25.18
CA LYS A 446 5.73 17.11 26.01
C LYS A 446 5.15 16.95 27.42
N SER A 447 4.31 17.88 27.87
CA SER A 447 3.69 17.77 29.20
C SER A 447 2.76 16.56 29.27
N ILE A 448 2.74 15.88 30.42
CA ILE A 448 1.97 14.63 30.61
C ILE A 448 0.56 14.97 31.09
N ALA A 449 -0.43 14.57 30.31
CA ALA A 449 -1.84 14.73 30.63
C ALA A 449 -2.28 13.75 31.74
N GLY A 450 -3.47 13.98 32.30
CA GLY A 450 -4.01 13.17 33.40
C GLY A 450 -4.26 11.70 33.06
N ASN A 451 -4.22 11.31 31.79
CA ASN A 451 -4.37 9.93 31.31
C ASN A 451 -3.02 9.20 31.12
N GLY A 452 -1.89 9.84 31.43
CA GLY A 452 -0.55 9.24 31.38
C GLY A 452 0.20 9.35 30.06
N TYR A 453 -0.43 9.91 29.02
CA TYR A 453 0.21 10.24 27.74
C TYR A 453 0.60 11.72 27.69
N SER A 454 1.60 12.09 26.89
CA SER A 454 1.85 13.50 26.58
C SER A 454 0.71 14.11 25.76
N HIS A 455 0.56 15.43 25.74
CA HIS A 455 -0.44 16.05 24.87
C HIS A 455 -0.17 15.76 23.40
N LEU A 456 1.10 15.68 22.98
CA LEU A 456 1.47 15.27 21.63
C LEU A 456 1.00 13.85 21.31
N GLU A 457 1.22 12.89 22.21
CA GLU A 457 0.70 11.53 22.03
C GLU A 457 -0.83 11.52 21.95
N ASN A 458 -1.53 12.31 22.78
CA ASN A 458 -2.99 12.42 22.69
C ASN A 458 -3.46 12.98 21.35
N TYR A 459 -2.75 13.97 20.80
CA TYR A 459 -3.00 14.47 19.44
C TYR A 459 -2.79 13.37 18.41
N VAL A 460 -1.61 12.74 18.41
CA VAL A 460 -1.23 11.67 17.47
C VAL A 460 -2.24 10.52 17.48
N HIS A 461 -2.66 10.06 18.67
CA HIS A 461 -3.64 8.97 18.81
C HIS A 461 -5.07 9.38 18.41
N SER A 462 -5.36 10.68 18.32
CA SER A 462 -6.65 11.19 17.84
C SER A 462 -6.76 11.22 16.31
N ILE A 463 -5.64 11.06 15.59
CA ILE A 463 -5.62 11.00 14.12
C ILE A 463 -6.23 9.66 13.69
N GLN A 464 -7.51 9.69 13.30
CA GLN A 464 -8.26 8.49 12.90
C GLN A 464 -8.74 8.52 11.44
N THR A 465 -8.53 9.60 10.70
CA THR A 465 -9.16 9.75 9.39
C THR A 465 -8.44 8.94 8.32
N GLN A 466 -9.01 7.77 8.02
CA GLN A 466 -8.85 7.14 6.71
C GLN A 466 -9.56 8.02 5.67
N GLY A 467 -8.82 8.76 4.86
CA GLY A 467 -9.40 9.30 3.62
C GLY A 467 -9.89 8.14 2.75
N GLU A 468 -11.06 8.27 2.12
CA GLU A 468 -11.57 7.23 1.21
C GLU A 468 -10.49 6.85 0.18
N PHE A 469 -10.02 5.60 0.27
CA PHE A 469 -8.98 5.10 -0.60
C PHE A 469 -9.59 4.68 -1.94
N THR A 470 -9.30 5.44 -2.99
CA THR A 470 -9.41 4.93 -4.37
C THR A 470 -8.05 4.40 -4.80
N PRO A 471 -7.88 3.12 -5.17
CA PRO A 471 -6.63 2.59 -5.72
C PRO A 471 -6.11 3.41 -6.90
N ALA A 472 -4.79 3.37 -7.14
CA ALA A 472 -4.28 3.83 -8.42
C ALA A 472 -4.99 3.08 -9.55
N PRO A 473 -5.19 3.72 -10.71
CA PRO A 473 -5.83 3.06 -11.81
C PRO A 473 -5.12 1.77 -12.22
N GLY A 474 -5.90 0.76 -12.60
CA GLY A 474 -5.39 -0.52 -13.06
C GLY A 474 -4.59 -0.41 -14.37
N THR A 475 -4.05 -1.54 -14.83
CA THR A 475 -3.38 -1.61 -16.14
C THR A 475 -4.38 -1.38 -17.28
N LEU A 476 -3.86 -0.97 -18.44
CA LEU A 476 -4.61 -0.76 -19.67
C LEU A 476 -3.83 -1.30 -20.87
N ALA A 477 -4.52 -1.59 -21.97
CA ALA A 477 -3.89 -2.01 -23.22
C ALA A 477 -3.90 -0.88 -24.27
N LEU A 478 -2.80 -0.76 -25.02
CA LEU A 478 -2.72 0.14 -26.17
C LEU A 478 -3.42 -0.50 -27.37
N VAL A 479 -4.25 0.26 -28.07
CA VAL A 479 -5.08 -0.26 -29.19
C VAL A 479 -4.56 0.23 -30.55
N SER A 480 -4.25 1.52 -30.67
CA SER A 480 -3.74 2.09 -31.92
C SER A 480 -2.97 3.38 -31.68
N PRO A 481 -1.87 3.66 -32.40
CA PRO A 481 -1.21 2.79 -33.38
C PRO A 481 -0.24 1.80 -32.71
N VAL A 482 -0.45 0.50 -32.89
CA VAL A 482 0.43 -0.55 -32.33
C VAL A 482 1.05 -1.36 -33.47
N GLY A 483 2.37 -1.30 -33.62
CA GLY A 483 3.14 -2.00 -34.66
C GLY A 483 2.79 -1.61 -36.11
N LYS A 484 2.11 -0.48 -36.31
CA LYS A 484 1.63 -0.05 -37.64
C LYS A 484 2.70 0.74 -38.39
N SER A 485 2.71 0.58 -39.72
CA SER A 485 3.51 1.40 -40.65
C SER A 485 2.60 2.29 -41.50
N SER A 486 3.17 3.32 -42.12
CA SER A 486 2.43 4.33 -42.89
C SER A 486 1.32 5.01 -42.08
N VAL A 487 1.60 5.26 -40.80
CA VAL A 487 0.70 6.01 -39.93
C VAL A 487 0.79 7.49 -40.30
N SER A 488 -0.35 8.19 -40.29
CA SER A 488 -0.39 9.64 -40.49
C SER A 488 0.64 10.35 -39.61
N VAL A 489 1.28 11.40 -40.15
CA VAL A 489 2.11 12.32 -39.34
C VAL A 489 1.29 13.09 -38.28
N GLN A 490 -0.04 12.97 -38.33
CA GLN A 490 -0.99 13.36 -37.29
C GLN A 490 -1.72 12.09 -36.81
N PRO A 491 -1.09 11.27 -35.96
CA PRO A 491 -1.65 10.00 -35.52
C PRO A 491 -2.87 10.20 -34.60
N GLU A 492 -3.74 9.19 -34.59
CA GLU A 492 -4.78 9.01 -33.59
C GLU A 492 -4.34 7.90 -32.62
N PHE A 493 -4.30 8.24 -31.33
CA PHE A 493 -3.96 7.31 -30.25
C PHE A 493 -5.23 6.82 -29.56
N ILE A 494 -5.34 5.52 -29.36
CA ILE A 494 -6.48 4.85 -28.74
C ILE A 494 -5.95 3.77 -27.79
N TRP A 495 -6.52 3.70 -26.60
CA TRP A 495 -6.25 2.67 -25.60
C TRP A 495 -7.54 2.17 -24.93
N GLU A 496 -7.44 1.13 -24.12
CA GLU A 496 -8.56 0.64 -23.31
C GLU A 496 -8.69 1.44 -22.01
N SER A 497 -9.88 1.45 -21.41
CA SER A 497 -10.06 2.12 -20.11
C SER A 497 -9.35 1.33 -19.02
N ALA A 498 -8.60 2.01 -18.16
CA ALA A 498 -8.14 1.42 -16.90
C ALA A 498 -9.24 1.48 -15.85
N VAL A 499 -9.35 0.43 -15.05
CA VAL A 499 -10.22 0.42 -13.86
C VAL A 499 -9.80 1.56 -12.94
N LEU A 500 -10.77 2.35 -12.45
CA LEU A 500 -10.56 3.52 -11.58
C LEU A 500 -9.80 4.70 -12.20
N ALA A 501 -9.50 4.69 -13.51
CA ALA A 501 -8.96 5.87 -14.18
C ALA A 501 -10.02 6.94 -14.41
N GLU A 502 -9.71 8.17 -14.02
CA GLU A 502 -10.51 9.37 -14.32
C GLU A 502 -9.91 10.16 -15.49
N SER A 503 -8.61 9.96 -15.75
CA SER A 503 -7.84 10.54 -16.84
C SER A 503 -6.64 9.65 -17.16
N TYR A 504 -5.84 10.05 -18.17
CA TYR A 504 -4.70 9.28 -18.66
C TYR A 504 -3.53 10.22 -18.95
N GLU A 505 -2.30 9.76 -18.69
CA GLU A 505 -1.10 10.43 -19.20
C GLU A 505 -0.58 9.70 -20.42
N LEU A 506 -0.38 10.42 -21.52
CA LEU A 506 0.17 9.93 -22.78
C LEU A 506 1.59 10.47 -22.96
N GLU A 507 2.52 9.61 -23.34
CA GLU A 507 3.91 9.96 -23.66
C GLU A 507 4.27 9.45 -25.05
N ILE A 508 4.94 10.28 -25.86
CA ILE A 508 5.45 9.93 -27.20
C ILE A 508 6.93 10.30 -27.28
N ARG A 509 7.72 9.44 -27.90
CA ARG A 509 9.17 9.56 -28.09
C ARG A 509 9.55 9.38 -29.56
N ASN A 510 10.54 10.13 -30.02
CA ASN A 510 11.11 10.01 -31.36
C ASN A 510 12.41 9.21 -31.31
N GLY A 511 12.54 8.09 -32.02
CA GLY A 511 13.83 7.42 -32.18
C GLY A 511 13.74 5.94 -32.54
N THR A 512 14.88 5.27 -32.53
CA THR A 512 15.01 3.83 -32.85
C THR A 512 14.93 2.92 -31.61
N SER A 513 14.70 3.48 -30.42
CA SER A 513 14.58 2.74 -29.16
C SER A 513 13.74 3.49 -28.12
N SER A 514 13.24 2.77 -27.13
CA SER A 514 12.47 3.29 -25.98
C SER A 514 13.25 4.28 -25.08
N SER A 515 14.58 4.32 -25.23
CA SER A 515 15.49 5.24 -24.52
C SER A 515 15.59 6.65 -25.12
N ALA A 516 14.83 6.96 -26.17
CA ALA A 516 14.88 8.26 -26.82
C ALA A 516 14.14 9.38 -26.04
N ASP A 517 14.37 10.63 -26.45
CA ASP A 517 13.79 11.80 -25.79
C ASP A 517 12.27 11.85 -25.92
N ILE A 518 11.61 12.31 -24.85
CA ILE A 518 10.18 12.59 -24.85
C ILE A 518 9.94 13.84 -25.69
N ILE A 519 9.20 13.68 -26.79
CA ILE A 519 8.85 14.79 -27.68
C ILE A 519 7.44 15.33 -27.41
N TYR A 520 6.61 14.54 -26.73
CA TYR A 520 5.24 14.90 -26.43
C TYR A 520 4.78 14.21 -25.15
N LYS A 521 4.18 14.97 -24.23
CA LYS A 521 3.55 14.45 -23.02
C LYS A 521 2.30 15.27 -22.72
N THR A 522 1.17 14.62 -22.45
CA THR A 522 -0.09 15.31 -22.14
C THR A 522 -1.00 14.47 -21.26
N THR A 523 -1.98 15.12 -20.61
CA THR A 523 -3.04 14.46 -19.85
C THR A 523 -4.34 14.51 -20.65
N VAL A 524 -4.99 13.35 -20.79
CA VAL A 524 -6.14 13.11 -21.64
C VAL A 524 -7.30 12.61 -20.78
N PRO A 525 -8.50 13.20 -20.84
CA PRO A 525 -9.63 12.80 -20.00
C PRO A 525 -10.39 11.56 -20.51
N ASP A 526 -9.99 11.03 -21.67
CA ASP A 526 -10.69 9.98 -22.39
C ASP A 526 -9.67 8.96 -22.92
N THR A 527 -10.14 7.84 -23.46
CA THR A 527 -9.27 6.75 -23.96
C THR A 527 -8.80 6.94 -25.40
N MET A 528 -8.89 8.17 -25.90
CA MET A 528 -8.51 8.56 -27.25
C MET A 528 -7.84 9.94 -27.23
N TYR A 529 -6.80 10.08 -28.03
CA TYR A 529 -6.12 11.36 -28.26
C TYR A 529 -5.86 11.59 -29.75
N LEU A 530 -6.39 12.70 -30.26
CA LEU A 530 -6.09 13.19 -31.61
C LEU A 530 -4.90 14.14 -31.53
N PHE A 531 -3.83 13.81 -32.27
CA PHE A 531 -2.64 14.66 -32.30
C PHE A 531 -2.98 16.07 -32.83
N PRO A 532 -2.47 17.15 -32.23
CA PRO A 532 -2.90 18.51 -32.55
C PRO A 532 -2.68 18.85 -34.03
N ALA A 533 -3.69 19.45 -34.67
CA ALA A 533 -3.65 19.72 -36.12
C ALA A 533 -2.60 20.76 -36.54
N ASP A 534 -2.10 21.55 -35.60
CA ASP A 534 -1.03 22.54 -35.78
C ASP A 534 0.37 21.96 -35.54
N THR A 535 0.44 20.69 -35.13
CA THR A 535 1.68 19.94 -34.89
C THR A 535 1.69 18.71 -35.78
N GLN A 536 2.86 18.31 -36.28
CA GLN A 536 3.00 17.08 -37.02
C GLN A 536 4.29 16.38 -36.62
N LEU A 537 4.23 15.06 -36.60
CA LEU A 537 5.40 14.22 -36.48
C LEU A 537 6.19 14.26 -37.80
N ALA A 538 7.48 13.96 -37.75
CA ALA A 538 8.27 13.78 -38.96
C ALA A 538 7.82 12.49 -39.68
N GLY A 539 7.89 12.51 -41.01
CA GLY A 539 7.56 11.36 -41.86
C GLY A 539 8.70 10.35 -41.94
N GLU A 540 8.37 9.09 -42.23
CA GLU A 540 9.30 7.95 -42.26
C GLU A 540 10.09 7.70 -40.98
N GLU A 541 9.61 8.23 -39.85
CA GLU A 541 10.25 8.07 -38.55
C GLU A 541 9.53 7.03 -37.70
N THR A 542 10.30 6.38 -36.82
CA THR A 542 9.75 5.48 -35.80
C THR A 542 9.48 6.26 -34.52
N TYR A 543 8.28 6.07 -33.98
CA TYR A 543 7.87 6.65 -32.71
C TYR A 543 7.50 5.55 -31.74
N PHE A 544 7.81 5.78 -30.48
CA PHE A 544 7.38 4.95 -29.36
C PHE A 544 6.39 5.73 -28.51
N TRP A 545 5.37 5.06 -27.99
CA TRP A 545 4.37 5.69 -27.14
C TRP A 545 3.87 4.74 -26.05
N ARG A 546 3.37 5.33 -24.98
CA ARG A 546 2.80 4.61 -23.83
C ARG A 546 1.78 5.47 -23.11
N VAL A 547 0.93 4.83 -22.33
CA VAL A 547 -0.13 5.49 -21.56
C VAL A 547 -0.17 4.94 -20.13
N ARG A 548 -0.59 5.75 -19.15
CA ARG A 548 -1.01 5.27 -17.82
C ARG A 548 -2.31 5.92 -17.39
N GLY A 549 -3.11 5.22 -16.59
CA GLY A 549 -4.29 5.80 -15.95
C GLY A 549 -3.90 6.76 -14.83
N LYS A 550 -4.76 7.74 -14.54
CA LYS A 550 -4.65 8.67 -13.41
C LYS A 550 -6.02 8.93 -12.80
N ASN A 551 -6.09 9.07 -11.47
CA ASN A 551 -7.26 9.54 -10.74
C ASN A 551 -6.86 10.51 -9.64
N GLY A 552 -7.82 10.95 -8.82
CA GLY A 552 -7.57 11.86 -7.70
C GLY A 552 -6.61 11.34 -6.62
N THR A 553 -6.10 10.12 -6.74
CA THR A 553 -5.30 9.45 -5.71
C THR A 553 -3.91 9.04 -6.18
N GLY A 554 -3.64 9.13 -7.47
CA GLY A 554 -2.33 8.82 -8.02
C GLY A 554 -2.40 8.38 -9.47
N THR A 555 -1.31 7.81 -9.95
CA THR A 555 -1.20 7.25 -11.30
C THR A 555 -1.07 5.74 -11.25
N GLY A 556 -1.71 5.05 -12.20
CA GLY A 556 -1.47 3.65 -12.48
C GLY A 556 -0.11 3.44 -13.16
N LEU A 557 0.20 2.20 -13.50
CA LEU A 557 1.43 1.91 -14.22
C LEU A 557 1.38 2.40 -15.67
N TRP A 558 2.56 2.76 -16.16
CA TRP A 558 2.78 2.90 -17.59
C TRP A 558 2.60 1.55 -18.28
N THR A 559 1.93 1.55 -19.43
CA THR A 559 2.07 0.45 -20.37
C THR A 559 3.53 0.30 -20.80
N GLY A 560 3.88 -0.90 -21.29
CA GLY A 560 5.05 -1.04 -22.14
C GLY A 560 5.00 -0.07 -23.32
N TYR A 561 6.16 0.24 -23.90
CA TYR A 561 6.20 1.04 -25.12
C TYR A 561 5.73 0.21 -26.31
N GLU A 562 4.79 0.77 -27.06
CA GLU A 562 4.48 0.31 -28.40
C GLU A 562 5.04 1.27 -29.44
N PHE A 563 5.27 0.78 -30.65
CA PHE A 563 5.85 1.57 -31.73
C PHE A 563 4.94 1.72 -32.94
N PHE A 564 5.18 2.75 -33.72
CA PHE A 564 4.61 2.92 -35.06
C PHE A 564 5.57 3.68 -35.96
N VAL A 565 5.38 3.54 -37.28
CA VAL A 565 6.18 4.24 -38.30
C VAL A 565 5.29 5.17 -39.10
N THR A 566 5.68 6.44 -39.18
CA THR A 566 4.93 7.45 -39.94
C THR A 566 5.08 7.28 -41.44
N GLU A 567 4.11 7.78 -42.20
CA GLU A 567 4.09 7.73 -43.67
C GLU A 567 5.20 8.57 -44.32
N MET A 568 5.49 8.25 -45.58
CA MET A 568 6.38 9.04 -46.43
C MET A 568 5.73 10.37 -46.77
N VAL A 569 6.33 11.46 -46.28
CA VAL A 569 5.89 12.81 -46.62
C VAL A 569 6.56 13.22 -47.93
N THR A 570 5.83 13.14 -49.04
CA THR A 570 6.28 13.76 -50.29
C THR A 570 5.98 15.25 -50.26
N SER A 571 6.99 16.08 -50.52
CA SER A 571 6.85 17.54 -50.43
C SER A 571 5.86 18.07 -51.46
N THR A 572 4.75 18.64 -50.99
CA THR A 572 4.11 19.81 -51.62
C THR A 572 3.43 20.67 -50.55
N GLU A 573 3.99 21.87 -50.39
CA GLU A 573 3.42 23.11 -49.85
C GLU A 573 2.92 23.15 -48.40
N ASN A 574 3.53 24.06 -47.63
CA ASN A 574 2.89 24.71 -46.49
C ASN A 574 1.52 25.27 -46.93
N GLY A 575 0.46 24.56 -46.58
CA GLY A 575 -0.90 25.05 -46.65
C GLY A 575 -1.57 24.77 -45.32
N THR A 576 -1.77 25.81 -44.51
CA THR A 576 -2.84 25.82 -43.52
C THR A 576 -4.15 25.68 -44.32
N ASP A 577 -4.59 24.46 -44.59
CA ASP A 577 -5.76 24.21 -45.43
C ASP A 577 -7.02 24.42 -44.56
N GLU A 578 -7.30 25.70 -44.26
CA GLU A 578 -8.65 26.12 -43.93
C GLU A 578 -9.56 25.61 -45.06
N PRO A 579 -10.69 24.96 -44.74
CA PRO A 579 -11.56 24.38 -45.76
C PRO A 579 -11.90 25.46 -46.81
N ASN A 580 -11.59 25.26 -48.09
CA ASN A 580 -11.90 26.28 -49.11
C ASN A 580 -13.42 26.45 -49.35
N ASP A 581 -14.22 25.46 -48.94
CA ASP A 581 -15.68 25.42 -49.06
C ASP A 581 -16.32 24.89 -47.77
N PHE A 582 -17.62 25.17 -47.59
CA PHE A 582 -18.41 24.49 -46.55
C PHE A 582 -18.51 23.00 -46.90
N THR A 583 -18.11 22.13 -45.97
CA THR A 583 -18.14 20.67 -46.18
C THR A 583 -18.88 19.94 -45.08
N LEU A 584 -19.51 18.81 -45.41
CA LEU A 584 -20.14 17.90 -44.46
C LEU A 584 -19.75 16.46 -44.84
N SER A 585 -18.94 15.85 -44.00
CA SER A 585 -18.41 14.49 -44.18
C SER A 585 -19.46 13.44 -43.82
N GLN A 586 -19.25 12.23 -44.33
CA GLN A 586 -20.01 11.05 -43.89
C GLN A 586 -19.66 10.75 -42.43
N ASN A 587 -20.65 10.46 -41.59
CA ASN A 587 -20.43 10.10 -40.19
C ASN A 587 -19.62 8.79 -40.08
N TYR A 588 -18.80 8.66 -39.04
CA TYR A 588 -18.01 7.46 -38.79
C TYR A 588 -18.07 7.07 -37.30
N PRO A 589 -18.34 5.78 -36.98
CA PRO A 589 -18.68 4.69 -37.90
C PRO A 589 -20.03 4.91 -38.61
N ASN A 590 -20.27 4.25 -39.76
CA ASN A 590 -21.58 4.17 -40.42
C ASN A 590 -21.68 2.86 -41.24
N PRO A 591 -22.57 1.89 -40.88
CA PRO A 591 -23.54 1.96 -39.78
C PRO A 591 -22.88 2.10 -38.39
N PHE A 592 -23.61 2.67 -37.42
CA PHE A 592 -23.10 2.95 -36.06
C PHE A 592 -23.99 2.33 -34.97
N ASN A 593 -23.43 2.14 -33.77
CA ASN A 593 -24.14 1.64 -32.59
C ASN A 593 -23.46 2.04 -31.26
N PRO A 594 -24.11 2.79 -30.36
CA PRO A 594 -25.14 3.79 -30.63
C PRO A 594 -24.53 5.16 -30.97
N THR A 595 -23.21 5.33 -30.92
CA THR A 595 -22.51 6.61 -31.10
C THR A 595 -21.78 6.73 -32.45
N THR A 596 -21.69 7.94 -32.99
CA THR A 596 -20.97 8.26 -34.23
C THR A 596 -20.46 9.70 -34.23
N ASN A 597 -19.41 9.99 -34.98
CA ASN A 597 -18.87 11.34 -35.14
C ASN A 597 -19.28 11.96 -36.48
N ILE A 598 -19.67 13.24 -36.45
CA ILE A 598 -20.02 14.05 -37.63
C ILE A 598 -19.00 15.18 -37.78
N SER A 599 -18.22 15.14 -38.86
CA SER A 599 -17.21 16.16 -39.17
C SER A 599 -17.66 17.10 -40.30
N TYR A 600 -17.32 18.39 -40.17
CA TYR A 600 -17.67 19.45 -41.12
C TYR A 600 -16.59 20.53 -41.18
N GLY A 601 -16.48 21.19 -42.33
CA GLY A 601 -15.51 22.27 -42.56
C GLY A 601 -16.20 23.60 -42.83
N LEU A 602 -15.63 24.68 -42.29
CA LEU A 602 -16.09 26.06 -42.49
C LEU A 602 -14.96 26.90 -43.13
N PRO A 603 -15.17 27.49 -44.32
CA PRO A 603 -14.19 28.37 -44.97
C PRO A 603 -14.05 29.74 -44.31
N GLN A 604 -15.03 30.11 -43.50
CA GLN A 604 -15.07 31.38 -42.79
C GLN A 604 -15.95 31.21 -41.55
N ALA A 605 -15.83 32.14 -40.61
CA ALA A 605 -16.69 32.14 -39.43
C ALA A 605 -18.19 32.24 -39.82
N ALA A 606 -19.02 31.38 -39.23
CA ALA A 606 -20.44 31.28 -39.54
C ALA A 606 -21.25 30.87 -38.31
N LYS A 607 -22.55 31.20 -38.30
CA LYS A 607 -23.50 30.57 -37.37
C LYS A 607 -23.85 29.19 -37.92
N VAL A 608 -23.51 28.14 -37.18
CA VAL A 608 -23.69 26.75 -37.58
C VAL A 608 -24.82 26.10 -36.78
N GLU A 609 -25.70 25.40 -37.51
CA GLU A 609 -26.72 24.51 -36.96
C GLU A 609 -26.52 23.09 -37.52
N ILE A 610 -26.43 22.09 -36.64
CA ILE A 610 -26.46 20.67 -37.03
C ILE A 610 -27.62 19.98 -36.35
N LYS A 611 -28.52 19.42 -37.16
CA LYS A 611 -29.73 18.73 -36.70
C LYS A 611 -29.84 17.36 -37.32
N VAL A 612 -30.42 16.44 -36.56
CA VAL A 612 -30.73 15.07 -36.97
C VAL A 612 -32.23 14.92 -37.14
N TYR A 613 -32.64 14.26 -38.23
CA TYR A 613 -34.03 14.00 -38.59
C TYR A 613 -34.25 12.52 -38.86
N ASP A 614 -35.46 12.04 -38.56
CA ASP A 614 -35.92 10.74 -39.04
C ASP A 614 -36.35 10.80 -40.52
N MET A 615 -36.68 9.64 -41.10
CA MET A 615 -37.13 9.56 -42.51
C MET A 615 -38.49 10.21 -42.78
N ALA A 616 -39.26 10.56 -41.73
CA ALA A 616 -40.49 11.34 -41.86
C ALA A 616 -40.22 12.87 -41.82
N GLY A 617 -38.96 13.28 -41.64
CA GLY A 617 -38.54 14.67 -41.56
C GLY A 617 -38.75 15.30 -40.18
N ARG A 618 -39.04 14.50 -39.14
CA ARG A 618 -39.14 14.98 -37.76
C ARG A 618 -37.74 15.15 -37.18
N GLU A 619 -37.48 16.29 -36.55
CA GLU A 619 -36.24 16.53 -35.82
C GLU A 619 -36.19 15.62 -34.59
N VAL A 620 -35.07 14.91 -34.41
CA VAL A 620 -34.84 13.99 -33.29
C VAL A 620 -33.66 14.44 -32.41
N ALA A 621 -32.78 15.31 -32.90
CA ALA A 621 -31.72 15.93 -32.10
C ALA A 621 -31.19 17.23 -32.73
N GLU A 622 -30.77 18.19 -31.91
CA GLU A 622 -29.97 19.36 -32.28
C GLU A 622 -28.58 19.21 -31.64
N LEU A 623 -27.54 19.08 -32.47
CA LEU A 623 -26.18 18.79 -32.03
C LEU A 623 -25.31 20.04 -31.90
N VAL A 624 -25.56 21.05 -32.75
CA VAL A 624 -24.83 22.32 -32.78
C VAL A 624 -25.81 23.43 -33.12
N ASN A 625 -25.71 24.58 -32.44
CA ASN A 625 -26.43 25.83 -32.77
C ASN A 625 -25.69 27.04 -32.20
N ARG A 626 -24.53 27.38 -32.78
CA ARG A 626 -23.65 28.45 -32.27
C ARG A 626 -22.81 29.07 -33.38
N ASN A 627 -22.23 30.23 -33.10
CA ASN A 627 -21.21 30.81 -33.97
C ASN A 627 -19.90 30.04 -33.82
N GLN A 628 -19.25 29.70 -34.93
CA GLN A 628 -17.97 29.01 -34.96
C GLN A 628 -17.01 29.73 -35.91
N SER A 629 -15.72 29.71 -35.58
CA SER A 629 -14.65 30.23 -36.43
C SER A 629 -14.45 29.35 -37.67
N ALA A 630 -13.74 29.88 -38.68
CA ALA A 630 -13.24 29.09 -39.80
C ALA A 630 -12.44 27.88 -39.28
N GLY A 631 -12.42 26.81 -40.05
CA GLY A 631 -11.71 25.57 -39.71
C GLY A 631 -12.59 24.31 -39.76
N ARG A 632 -11.99 23.18 -39.39
CA ARG A 632 -12.68 21.88 -39.30
C ARG A 632 -13.20 21.65 -37.89
N HIS A 633 -14.38 21.07 -37.79
CA HIS A 633 -15.09 20.81 -36.54
C HIS A 633 -15.68 19.40 -36.55
N THR A 634 -15.79 18.79 -35.38
CA THR A 634 -16.43 17.48 -35.18
C THR A 634 -17.41 17.56 -34.02
N VAL A 635 -18.56 16.89 -34.14
CA VAL A 635 -19.54 16.70 -33.06
C VAL A 635 -19.92 15.23 -32.96
N GLN A 636 -19.97 14.70 -31.74
CA GLN A 636 -20.43 13.34 -31.48
C GLN A 636 -21.96 13.31 -31.37
N PHE A 637 -22.56 12.24 -31.88
CA PHE A 637 -23.99 11.96 -31.77
C PHE A 637 -24.20 10.62 -31.06
N ASP A 638 -24.91 10.64 -29.93
CA ASP A 638 -25.40 9.45 -29.24
C ASP A 638 -26.89 9.21 -29.59
N ALA A 639 -27.17 8.08 -30.24
CA ALA A 639 -28.50 7.64 -30.62
C ALA A 639 -29.06 6.53 -29.70
N SER A 640 -28.53 6.40 -28.48
CA SER A 640 -28.96 5.42 -27.47
C SER A 640 -30.46 5.45 -27.20
N SER A 641 -31.13 6.59 -27.35
CA SER A 641 -32.59 6.75 -27.18
C SER A 641 -33.44 6.55 -28.45
N LEU A 642 -32.82 6.32 -29.62
CA LEU A 642 -33.52 6.21 -30.92
C LEU A 642 -33.66 4.75 -31.39
N ALA A 643 -34.63 4.45 -32.26
CA ALA A 643 -34.80 3.10 -32.82
C ALA A 643 -33.79 2.82 -33.95
N SER A 644 -33.39 1.55 -34.17
CA SER A 644 -32.59 1.18 -35.35
C SER A 644 -33.27 1.65 -36.64
N GLY A 645 -32.50 2.23 -37.56
CA GLY A 645 -33.05 2.83 -38.76
C GLY A 645 -32.12 3.79 -39.46
N VAL A 646 -32.61 4.37 -40.55
CA VAL A 646 -31.89 5.40 -41.31
C VAL A 646 -32.30 6.77 -40.80
N TYR A 647 -31.31 7.60 -40.54
CA TYR A 647 -31.47 8.99 -40.12
C TYR A 647 -30.76 9.92 -41.10
N VAL A 648 -31.12 11.19 -41.06
CA VAL A 648 -30.56 12.24 -41.91
C VAL A 648 -30.03 13.34 -41.01
N TYR A 649 -28.77 13.73 -41.15
CA TYR A 649 -28.23 14.91 -40.47
C TYR A 649 -27.97 16.03 -41.48
N ARG A 650 -28.25 17.26 -41.05
CA ARG A 650 -28.16 18.47 -41.87
C ARG A 650 -27.30 19.50 -41.16
N LEU A 651 -26.35 20.05 -41.90
CA LEU A 651 -25.59 21.24 -41.56
C LEU A 651 -26.25 22.45 -42.23
N THR A 652 -26.57 23.49 -41.47
CA THR A 652 -26.93 24.82 -41.97
C THR A 652 -25.90 25.82 -41.46
N ALA A 653 -25.25 26.55 -42.36
CA ALA A 653 -24.29 27.60 -42.01
C ALA A 653 -24.73 28.94 -42.58
N VAL A 654 -24.80 29.98 -41.74
CA VAL A 654 -25.12 31.35 -42.16
C VAL A 654 -23.90 32.24 -41.93
N SER A 655 -23.35 32.79 -43.01
CA SER A 655 -22.23 33.72 -42.97
C SER A 655 -22.63 35.08 -43.54
N GLY A 656 -22.21 36.17 -42.89
CA GLY A 656 -22.49 37.53 -43.35
C GLY A 656 -21.28 38.18 -44.03
N GLN A 657 -21.49 38.74 -45.22
CA GLN A 657 -20.65 39.82 -45.77
C GLN A 657 -21.51 41.07 -46.01
N ALA A 658 -20.89 42.23 -46.18
CA ALA A 658 -21.51 43.57 -46.26
C ALA A 658 -22.60 43.79 -47.35
N ALA A 659 -23.05 42.74 -48.05
CA ALA A 659 -24.12 42.74 -49.04
C ALA A 659 -25.23 41.67 -48.80
N GLY A 660 -25.35 41.09 -47.60
CA GLY A 660 -26.45 40.19 -47.20
C GLY A 660 -25.98 38.82 -46.69
N ASN A 661 -26.79 38.17 -45.83
CA ASN A 661 -26.49 36.86 -45.26
C ASN A 661 -26.64 35.76 -46.33
N ILE A 662 -25.60 34.94 -46.53
CA ILE A 662 -25.65 33.75 -47.38
C ILE A 662 -25.84 32.52 -46.47
N MET A 663 -26.82 31.68 -46.80
CA MET A 663 -27.12 30.43 -46.09
C MET A 663 -26.67 29.23 -46.94
N TYR A 664 -25.86 28.36 -46.36
CA TYR A 664 -25.42 27.09 -46.92
C TYR A 664 -26.10 25.93 -46.20
N THR A 665 -26.54 24.92 -46.95
CA THR A 665 -27.17 23.73 -46.36
C THR A 665 -26.62 22.46 -47.00
N LEU A 666 -26.07 21.56 -46.18
CA LEU A 666 -25.59 20.24 -46.59
C LEU A 666 -26.31 19.16 -45.80
N THR A 667 -26.52 17.99 -46.39
CA THR A 667 -27.27 16.90 -45.77
C THR A 667 -26.67 15.55 -46.12
N ARG A 668 -26.61 14.63 -45.16
CA ARG A 668 -26.08 13.27 -45.29
C ARG A 668 -26.99 12.28 -44.56
N LYS A 669 -26.90 11.00 -44.95
CA LYS A 669 -27.66 9.89 -44.35
C LYS A 669 -26.74 9.08 -43.44
N MET A 670 -27.27 8.54 -42.35
CA MET A 670 -26.59 7.62 -41.45
C MET A 670 -27.50 6.45 -41.07
N ALA A 671 -26.92 5.30 -40.75
CA ALA A 671 -27.65 4.08 -40.39
C ALA A 671 -27.30 3.65 -38.96
N LEU A 672 -28.29 3.68 -38.07
CA LEU A 672 -28.18 3.14 -36.72
C LEU A 672 -28.57 1.66 -36.73
N ILE A 673 -27.70 0.79 -36.23
CA ILE A 673 -27.96 -0.64 -36.08
C ILE A 673 -27.76 -1.02 -34.62
N LYS A 674 -28.84 -1.14 -33.87
CA LYS A 674 -28.85 -1.75 -32.52
C LYS A 674 -29.02 -3.25 -32.59
#